data_AF-A0A934S6Z7-F1
#
_entry.id   AF-A0A934S6Z7-F1
#
_cell.length_a   1.000
_cell.length_b   1.000
_cell.length_c   1.000
_cell.angle_alpha   90.00
_cell.angle_beta   90.00
_cell.angle_gamma   90.00
#
_symmetry.space_group_name_H-M   'P 1'
#
loop_
_entity.id
_entity.type
_entity.pdbx_description
1 polymer ?
#
loop_
_entity_poly.entity_id
_entity_poly.type
_entity_poly.pdbx_seq_one_letter_code
_entity_poly.pdbx_strand_id
1 'polypeptide(L)'
;MTLSEARNILGLKPDEDPRPHLPGLRLAREKIAEMVRTAPTEAIALRYQDNLVEFDRALAVIREHLESPPKEIPPEVAPIITPIAPEPETSAAADGGSTKSKRSLAPFVCLFLVLIAAAAGGLFYLKHLDEQEQLLREKVTRLNREGASYIENRRWADATEIYQQIETLEPDSKLVPIGRRSIEAGMLEEQKQFIGYWNGQAIAFFEADRWDDAESAARQILETYPDESEAAAMLEKISAARLAEERRQVLVEGRKQLEQRHWELAIQSAQSVLSEQPEDAEAKKLLADATAAQEKARINAAKARELFSLATQKDHGAYDQEILDLLREARALAPEDQEVATFLERMSSYSRTLRVPSEFSNPADALKQARDRDRVVIDEGTWKGPWIVNTAVELQGSGAETTIVECAGDESAAITLGPGANGARITGFTFRHNTVEAGDERYSAALVRGGEGDFADCKFQEASGHGLLVMEGGHAVVSRCKFTANGWDGIAVSGQGSLLEVKECEASANYGHGIESWDGAAMILTDNHCSNNSHNGVHASNGQSSVTMIGNELDGNREFGLVLDSAGSGRVVSNIMKGNLLGGLVVREAASGVRVAGNQALSNLGPGIVLEHGLGQEPYGTNISIENQGEAILTNANLSPNEEPPAKVPAADSSPE
;
A
#
# COMPACT_ATOMS: atom_id res chain seq x y z
N MET A 1 -29.08 -2.59 -41.56
CA MET A 1 -29.73 -1.26 -41.55
C MET A 1 -30.91 -1.25 -40.61
N THR A 2 -30.64 -1.08 -39.32
CA THR A 2 -31.64 -0.69 -38.33
C THR A 2 -32.03 0.77 -38.49
N LEU A 3 -33.01 1.21 -37.69
CA LEU A 3 -33.39 2.62 -37.59
C LEU A 3 -32.23 3.53 -37.15
N SER A 4 -31.34 3.06 -36.26
CA SER A 4 -30.22 3.88 -35.79
C SER A 4 -29.17 4.06 -36.89
N GLU A 5 -28.82 2.99 -37.61
CA GLU A 5 -27.98 3.06 -38.81
C GLU A 5 -28.59 4.02 -39.85
N ALA A 6 -29.90 3.91 -40.11
CA ALA A 6 -30.59 4.78 -41.07
C ALA A 6 -30.66 6.26 -40.64
N ARG A 7 -30.77 6.54 -39.33
CA ARG A 7 -30.67 7.90 -38.79
C ARG A 7 -29.25 8.45 -38.97
N ASN A 8 -28.22 7.70 -38.60
CA ASN A 8 -26.81 8.11 -38.73
C ASN A 8 -26.43 8.40 -40.19
N ILE A 9 -26.76 7.50 -41.14
CA ILE A 9 -26.48 7.66 -42.58
C ILE A 9 -27.14 8.92 -43.18
N LEU A 10 -28.25 9.37 -42.59
CA LEU A 10 -28.99 10.57 -43.02
C LEU A 10 -28.70 11.82 -42.17
N GLY A 11 -27.75 11.74 -41.23
CA GLY A 11 -27.38 12.86 -40.37
C GLY A 11 -28.47 13.30 -39.39
N LEU A 12 -29.35 12.37 -38.99
CA LEU A 12 -30.43 12.59 -38.04
C LEU A 12 -30.03 12.10 -36.64
N LYS A 13 -30.33 12.87 -35.59
CA LYS A 13 -30.07 12.47 -34.20
C LYS A 13 -31.03 11.35 -33.75
N PRO A 14 -30.69 10.53 -32.73
CA PRO A 14 -31.45 9.34 -32.35
C PRO A 14 -32.96 9.53 -32.13
N ASP A 15 -33.37 10.68 -31.60
CA ASP A 15 -34.77 11.05 -31.30
C ASP A 15 -35.33 12.16 -32.21
N GLU A 16 -34.59 12.58 -33.26
CA GLU A 16 -35.03 13.63 -34.17
C GLU A 16 -36.17 13.14 -35.08
N ASP A 17 -37.22 13.96 -35.26
CA ASP A 17 -38.30 13.68 -36.21
C ASP A 17 -37.74 13.86 -37.63
N PRO A 18 -37.68 12.80 -38.46
CA PRO A 18 -37.16 12.92 -39.81
C PRO A 18 -37.99 13.81 -40.76
N ARG A 19 -39.27 14.07 -40.46
CA ARG A 19 -40.23 14.71 -41.38
C ARG A 19 -39.77 16.07 -41.94
N PRO A 20 -39.25 17.03 -41.14
CA PRO A 20 -38.77 18.31 -41.65
C PRO A 20 -37.53 18.19 -42.56
N HIS A 21 -36.74 17.14 -42.41
CA HIS A 21 -35.46 16.95 -43.11
C HIS A 21 -35.64 16.28 -44.48
N LEU A 22 -36.77 15.60 -44.72
CA LEU A 22 -37.08 14.89 -45.97
C LEU A 22 -36.89 15.71 -47.27
N PRO A 23 -37.10 17.04 -47.34
CA PRO A 23 -36.76 17.84 -48.53
C PRO A 23 -35.25 18.00 -48.73
N GLY A 24 -34.49 18.25 -47.65
CA GLY A 24 -33.03 18.38 -47.69
C GLY A 24 -32.34 17.07 -48.08
N LEU A 25 -32.83 15.94 -47.54
CA LEU A 25 -32.29 14.61 -47.88
C LEU A 25 -32.49 14.25 -49.36
N ARG A 26 -33.55 14.74 -50.03
CA ARG A 26 -33.71 14.58 -51.49
C ARG A 26 -32.67 15.37 -52.29
N LEU A 27 -32.33 16.58 -51.83
CA LEU A 27 -31.29 17.40 -52.46
C LEU A 27 -29.90 16.79 -52.24
N ALA A 28 -29.62 16.28 -51.04
CA ALA A 28 -28.39 15.54 -50.74
C ALA A 28 -28.25 14.31 -51.66
N ARG A 29 -29.30 13.49 -51.78
CA ARG A 29 -29.34 12.33 -52.68
C ARG A 29 -28.99 12.69 -54.13
N GLU A 30 -29.62 13.73 -54.69
CA GLU A 30 -29.34 14.11 -56.08
C GLU A 30 -27.94 14.68 -56.27
N LYS A 31 -27.38 15.36 -55.25
CA LYS A 31 -25.98 15.82 -55.27
C LYS A 31 -24.99 14.65 -55.18
N ILE A 32 -25.31 13.58 -54.45
CA ILE A 32 -24.53 12.33 -54.47
C ILE A 32 -24.60 11.69 -55.87
N ALA A 33 -25.79 11.62 -56.48
CA ALA A 33 -25.95 11.15 -57.85
C ALA A 33 -25.21 12.03 -58.89
N GLU A 34 -25.07 13.34 -58.65
CA GLU A 34 -24.24 14.23 -59.46
C GLU A 34 -22.75 13.94 -59.29
N MET A 35 -22.26 13.66 -58.07
CA MET A 35 -20.87 13.25 -57.83
C MET A 35 -20.53 11.93 -58.54
N VAL A 36 -21.44 10.94 -58.59
CA VAL A 36 -21.26 9.73 -59.43
C VAL A 36 -21.04 10.09 -60.90
N ARG A 37 -21.86 11.01 -61.44
CA ARG A 37 -21.81 11.43 -62.86
C ARG A 37 -20.60 12.29 -63.23
N THR A 38 -19.91 12.87 -62.25
CA THR A 38 -18.83 13.87 -62.44
C THR A 38 -17.48 13.45 -61.85
N ALA A 39 -17.38 12.23 -61.33
CA ALA A 39 -16.15 11.70 -60.73
C ALA A 39 -14.96 11.68 -61.71
N PRO A 40 -13.74 12.06 -61.27
CA PRO A 40 -12.57 12.16 -62.15
C PRO A 40 -11.94 10.79 -62.50
N THR A 41 -12.31 9.71 -61.79
CA THR A 41 -11.88 8.33 -62.08
C THR A 41 -13.01 7.34 -61.81
N GLU A 42 -12.98 6.20 -62.49
CA GLU A 42 -13.96 5.12 -62.36
C GLU A 42 -14.02 4.53 -60.94
N ALA A 43 -12.86 4.42 -60.26
CA ALA A 43 -12.79 3.97 -58.87
C ALA A 43 -13.45 4.94 -57.88
N ILE A 44 -13.43 6.25 -58.17
CA ILE A 44 -14.14 7.27 -57.37
C ILE A 44 -15.64 7.26 -57.71
N ALA A 45 -15.99 7.08 -58.99
CA ALA A 45 -17.39 6.93 -59.42
C ALA A 45 -18.07 5.74 -58.72
N LEU A 46 -17.38 4.60 -58.62
CA LEU A 46 -17.87 3.40 -57.95
C LEU A 46 -18.14 3.65 -56.45
N ARG A 47 -17.19 4.28 -55.73
CA ARG A 47 -17.39 4.63 -54.32
C ARG A 47 -18.57 5.57 -54.09
N TYR A 48 -18.77 6.57 -54.95
CA TYR A 48 -19.97 7.43 -54.86
C TYR A 48 -21.27 6.67 -55.20
N GLN A 49 -21.19 5.66 -56.07
CA GLN A 49 -22.33 4.82 -56.46
C GLN A 49 -22.75 3.87 -55.32
N ASP A 50 -21.80 3.34 -54.56
CA ASP A 50 -22.07 2.56 -53.36
C ASP A 50 -22.71 3.42 -52.26
N ASN A 51 -22.14 4.61 -51.98
CA ASN A 51 -22.71 5.58 -51.03
C ASN A 51 -24.14 5.99 -51.40
N LEU A 52 -24.46 6.13 -52.70
CA LEU A 52 -25.82 6.44 -53.17
C LEU A 52 -26.81 5.30 -52.86
N VAL A 53 -26.38 4.05 -53.01
CA VAL A 53 -27.20 2.86 -52.71
C VAL A 53 -27.45 2.72 -51.21
N GLU A 54 -26.46 3.07 -50.39
CA GLU A 54 -26.60 3.10 -48.93
C GLU A 54 -27.57 4.20 -48.46
N PHE A 55 -27.42 5.42 -49.00
CA PHE A 55 -28.30 6.56 -48.70
C PHE A 55 -29.78 6.26 -49.08
N ASP A 56 -30.01 5.57 -50.19
CA ASP A 56 -31.36 5.13 -50.61
C ASP A 56 -31.96 4.06 -49.69
N ARG A 57 -31.16 3.15 -49.12
CA ARG A 57 -31.61 2.18 -48.12
C ARG A 57 -32.03 2.89 -46.83
N ALA A 58 -31.25 3.87 -46.37
CA ALA A 58 -31.56 4.63 -45.16
C ALA A 58 -32.86 5.43 -45.31
N LEU A 59 -33.08 6.02 -46.50
CA LEU A 59 -34.32 6.72 -46.84
C LEU A 59 -35.56 5.81 -46.87
N ALA A 60 -35.41 4.49 -46.97
CA ALA A 60 -36.52 3.53 -46.85
C ALA A 60 -36.86 3.26 -45.39
N VAL A 61 -35.87 2.89 -44.57
CA VAL A 61 -36.05 2.54 -43.14
C VAL A 61 -36.64 3.71 -42.33
N ILE A 62 -36.23 4.94 -42.62
CA ILE A 62 -36.80 6.14 -41.99
C ILE A 62 -38.30 6.29 -42.26
N ARG A 63 -38.79 5.91 -43.44
CA ARG A 63 -40.23 6.01 -43.77
C ARG A 63 -41.05 4.98 -43.01
N GLU A 64 -40.55 3.74 -42.92
CA GLU A 64 -41.19 2.64 -42.20
C GLU A 64 -41.34 2.95 -40.69
N HIS A 65 -40.33 3.56 -40.06
CA HIS A 65 -40.41 3.97 -38.66
C HIS A 65 -41.45 5.07 -38.39
N LEU A 66 -41.64 6.00 -39.31
CA LEU A 66 -42.53 7.17 -39.16
C LEU A 66 -44.02 6.84 -38.98
N GLU A 67 -44.40 5.58 -39.17
CA GLU A 67 -45.77 5.07 -39.19
C GLU A 67 -46.19 4.33 -37.88
N SER A 68 -45.34 4.30 -36.84
CA SER A 68 -45.55 3.52 -35.59
C SER A 68 -45.73 4.36 -34.29
N PRO A 69 -46.63 3.98 -33.35
CA PRO A 69 -46.92 4.76 -32.12
C PRO A 69 -46.30 4.22 -30.78
N PRO A 70 -45.88 5.09 -29.83
CA PRO A 70 -45.26 4.72 -28.54
C PRO A 70 -46.20 4.80 -27.29
N LYS A 71 -45.66 4.53 -26.07
CA LYS A 71 -46.40 4.39 -24.79
C LYS A 71 -45.51 4.66 -23.55
N GLU A 72 -46.06 5.20 -22.45
CA GLU A 72 -45.32 5.67 -21.23
C GLU A 72 -45.66 4.92 -19.92
N ILE A 73 -44.84 5.09 -18.84
CA ILE A 73 -45.22 5.21 -17.39
C ILE A 73 -43.97 5.58 -16.49
N PRO A 74 -44.10 6.24 -15.30
CA PRO A 74 -42.97 6.89 -14.58
C PRO A 74 -42.76 6.40 -13.08
N PRO A 75 -42.34 7.18 -12.02
CA PRO A 75 -41.21 6.80 -11.11
C PRO A 75 -41.49 6.78 -9.57
N GLU A 76 -40.45 6.65 -8.70
CA GLU A 76 -40.55 6.53 -7.21
C GLU A 76 -39.50 7.36 -6.38
N VAL A 77 -39.58 7.38 -5.02
CA VAL A 77 -39.06 8.45 -4.10
C VAL A 77 -38.38 7.90 -2.79
N ALA A 78 -37.62 8.73 -2.03
CA ALA A 78 -36.81 8.37 -0.83
C ALA A 78 -37.19 9.08 0.52
N PRO A 79 -36.71 8.63 1.72
CA PRO A 79 -36.80 9.35 3.02
C PRO A 79 -35.51 9.40 3.92
N ILE A 80 -35.62 9.88 5.20
CA ILE A 80 -34.57 10.55 6.05
C ILE A 80 -34.49 10.02 7.55
N ILE A 81 -33.48 10.40 8.38
CA ILE A 81 -33.17 9.93 9.80
C ILE A 81 -32.78 11.10 10.79
N THR A 82 -32.92 10.95 12.15
CA THR A 82 -32.61 11.97 13.24
C THR A 82 -32.12 11.39 14.66
N PRO A 83 -31.58 12.18 15.66
CA PRO A 83 -30.67 11.74 16.81
C PRO A 83 -31.02 12.08 18.34
N ILE A 84 -30.21 11.67 19.39
CA ILE A 84 -30.46 11.71 20.91
C ILE A 84 -29.19 11.83 21.91
N ALA A 85 -29.33 12.17 23.25
CA ALA A 85 -28.40 12.12 24.49
C ALA A 85 -29.20 12.08 25.88
N PRO A 86 -28.78 12.25 27.22
CA PRO A 86 -27.50 12.48 28.05
C PRO A 86 -27.37 11.78 29.52
N GLU A 87 -26.68 12.37 30.57
CA GLU A 87 -26.21 11.84 31.96
C GLU A 87 -26.77 12.58 33.28
N PRO A 88 -26.27 12.65 34.59
CA PRO A 88 -25.09 12.16 35.46
C PRO A 88 -25.36 11.72 37.01
N GLU A 89 -24.48 11.92 38.06
CA GLU A 89 -24.46 11.22 39.44
C GLU A 89 -24.11 11.97 40.84
N THR A 90 -24.34 11.33 42.07
CA THR A 90 -23.80 11.47 43.54
C THR A 90 -24.60 12.23 44.71
N SER A 91 -24.43 12.20 46.11
CA SER A 91 -23.93 11.32 47.27
C SER A 91 -24.16 11.84 48.80
N ALA A 92 -23.77 11.11 49.92
CA ALA A 92 -23.57 11.45 51.43
C ALA A 92 -24.74 11.38 52.55
N ALA A 93 -24.71 11.42 53.94
CA ALA A 93 -23.81 11.52 55.20
C ALA A 93 -24.48 11.13 56.64
N ALA A 94 -23.81 11.18 57.87
CA ALA A 94 -24.30 10.78 59.29
C ALA A 94 -23.37 11.24 60.54
N ASP A 95 -23.47 11.07 61.93
CA ASP A 95 -24.43 10.83 63.12
C ASP A 95 -23.76 10.92 64.62
N GLY A 96 -24.46 10.85 65.82
CA GLY A 96 -23.94 10.77 67.28
C GLY A 96 -24.97 11.06 68.49
N GLY A 97 -24.89 10.90 69.87
CA GLY A 97 -23.96 10.52 71.04
C GLY A 97 -24.63 10.51 72.53
N SER A 98 -23.96 10.33 73.75
CA SER A 98 -24.62 10.25 75.15
C SER A 98 -23.82 10.42 76.55
N THR A 99 -24.46 10.48 77.79
CA THR A 99 -23.90 10.85 79.18
C THR A 99 -24.41 10.11 80.51
N LYS A 100 -23.86 10.28 81.78
CA LYS A 100 -24.15 9.56 83.13
C LYS A 100 -23.73 10.26 84.53
N SER A 101 -24.18 9.88 85.78
CA SER A 101 -23.79 10.45 87.19
C SER A 101 -24.16 9.68 88.56
N LYS A 102 -23.59 9.98 89.81
CA LYS A 102 -23.76 9.30 91.21
C LYS A 102 -22.94 9.89 92.47
N ARG A 103 -23.06 9.41 93.76
CA ARG A 103 -21.99 9.31 94.87
C ARG A 103 -22.39 8.65 96.26
N SER A 104 -21.51 8.62 97.32
CA SER A 104 -21.64 7.94 98.68
C SER A 104 -20.68 8.42 99.86
N LEU A 105 -20.73 7.86 101.11
CA LEU A 105 -20.03 8.31 102.40
C LEU A 105 -19.76 7.19 103.51
N ALA A 106 -19.04 7.42 104.67
CA ALA A 106 -18.67 6.39 105.73
C ALA A 106 -18.58 6.74 107.31
N PRO A 107 -17.47 6.61 108.15
CA PRO A 107 -17.46 5.85 109.48
C PRO A 107 -16.81 6.44 110.82
N PHE A 108 -16.90 5.75 112.01
CA PHE A 108 -16.33 6.05 113.40
C PHE A 108 -16.47 4.85 114.44
N VAL A 109 -16.04 4.68 115.74
CA VAL A 109 -15.07 5.23 116.79
C VAL A 109 -14.94 4.27 118.07
N CYS A 110 -14.19 4.56 119.19
CA CYS A 110 -13.85 3.66 120.37
C CYS A 110 -13.65 4.31 121.79
N LEU A 111 -13.39 3.55 122.90
CA LEU A 111 -12.79 4.02 124.20
C LEU A 111 -12.18 2.92 125.14
N PHE A 112 -10.86 2.93 125.46
CA PHE A 112 -10.23 2.04 126.50
C PHE A 112 -8.84 2.52 127.05
N LEU A 113 -8.65 3.83 127.24
CA LEU A 113 -7.34 4.49 127.03
C LEU A 113 -6.21 4.42 128.10
N VAL A 114 -6.29 3.65 129.20
CA VAL A 114 -5.26 3.74 130.29
C VAL A 114 -4.56 2.43 130.68
N LEU A 115 -5.16 1.26 130.43
CA LEU A 115 -4.32 0.04 130.28
C LEU A 115 -3.37 0.19 129.07
N ILE A 116 -3.79 1.02 128.11
CA ILE A 116 -3.03 1.58 126.99
C ILE A 116 -1.96 2.58 127.50
N ALA A 117 -1.11 2.15 128.45
CA ALA A 117 0.11 2.83 128.89
C ALA A 117 1.29 1.84 129.04
N ALA A 118 1.19 0.86 129.95
CA ALA A 118 2.19 -0.22 130.10
C ALA A 118 1.83 -1.44 129.23
N ALA A 119 0.54 -1.81 129.18
CA ALA A 119 0.06 -2.64 128.08
C ALA A 119 0.07 -1.85 126.77
N ALA A 120 0.09 -0.50 126.74
CA ALA A 120 0.55 0.17 125.52
C ALA A 120 2.04 -0.03 125.28
N GLY A 121 2.97 0.05 126.24
CA GLY A 121 4.39 -0.25 125.96
C GLY A 121 4.58 -1.64 125.32
N GLY A 122 3.92 -2.67 125.86
CA GLY A 122 3.91 -4.02 125.30
C GLY A 122 3.12 -4.16 123.99
N LEU A 123 1.90 -3.62 123.92
CA LEU A 123 1.10 -3.56 122.69
C LEU A 123 1.64 -2.56 121.67
N PHE A 124 2.61 -1.71 121.97
CA PHE A 124 3.28 -0.77 121.08
C PHE A 124 4.59 -1.36 120.59
N TYR A 125 5.26 -2.21 121.38
CA TYR A 125 6.27 -3.10 120.80
C TYR A 125 5.62 -4.15 119.90
N LEU A 126 4.52 -4.77 120.32
CA LEU A 126 3.76 -5.71 119.48
C LEU A 126 3.02 -5.03 118.32
N LYS A 127 2.44 -3.83 118.50
CA LYS A 127 1.89 -3.01 117.40
C LYS A 127 2.97 -2.36 116.56
N HIS A 128 4.19 -2.16 117.05
CA HIS A 128 5.30 -1.76 116.17
C HIS A 128 5.80 -2.95 115.37
N LEU A 129 5.84 -4.16 115.94
CA LEU A 129 6.10 -5.39 115.17
C LEU A 129 4.99 -5.67 114.14
N ASP A 130 3.72 -5.52 114.51
CA ASP A 130 2.55 -5.67 113.62
C ASP A 130 2.42 -4.48 112.65
N GLU A 131 2.81 -3.25 113.00
CA GLU A 131 2.95 -2.13 112.05
C GLU A 131 4.12 -2.37 111.08
N GLN A 132 5.26 -2.90 111.53
CA GLN A 132 6.38 -3.24 110.65
C GLN A 132 6.00 -4.42 109.75
N GLU A 133 5.26 -5.42 110.25
CA GLU A 133 4.74 -6.53 109.45
C GLU A 133 3.63 -6.07 108.48
N GLN A 134 2.76 -5.15 108.89
CA GLN A 134 1.76 -4.51 108.01
C GLN A 134 2.43 -3.62 106.96
N LEU A 135 3.42 -2.80 107.32
CA LEU A 135 4.21 -1.99 106.38
C LEU A 135 5.01 -2.88 105.41
N LEU A 136 5.52 -4.02 105.87
CA LEU A 136 6.18 -5.02 105.02
C LEU A 136 5.17 -5.67 104.07
N ARG A 137 4.01 -6.12 104.57
CA ARG A 137 2.90 -6.69 103.76
C ARG A 137 2.34 -5.66 102.77
N GLU A 138 2.20 -4.40 103.14
CA GLU A 138 1.79 -3.29 102.24
C GLU A 138 2.86 -3.02 101.18
N LYS A 139 4.14 -3.01 101.56
CA LYS A 139 5.27 -2.85 100.62
C LYS A 139 5.33 -4.01 99.63
N VAL A 140 5.22 -5.26 100.08
CA VAL A 140 5.16 -6.46 99.23
C VAL A 140 3.90 -6.46 98.37
N THR A 141 2.74 -6.05 98.90
CA THR A 141 1.50 -5.93 98.11
C THR A 141 1.62 -4.87 97.02
N ARG A 142 2.26 -3.73 97.30
CA ARG A 142 2.55 -2.68 96.31
C ARG A 142 3.51 -3.19 95.23
N LEU A 143 4.63 -3.78 95.64
CA LEU A 143 5.61 -4.37 94.70
C LEU A 143 4.97 -5.47 93.84
N ASN A 144 4.13 -6.35 94.41
CA ASN A 144 3.47 -7.39 93.62
C ASN A 144 2.46 -6.81 92.60
N ARG A 145 1.78 -5.70 92.92
CA ARG A 145 0.95 -4.97 91.94
C ARG A 145 1.80 -4.33 90.85
N GLU A 146 2.96 -3.79 91.20
CA GLU A 146 3.91 -3.16 90.27
C GLU A 146 4.55 -4.18 89.33
N GLY A 147 5.04 -5.32 89.87
CA GLY A 147 5.58 -6.44 89.09
C GLY A 147 4.54 -7.09 88.17
N ALA A 148 3.30 -7.27 88.64
CA ALA A 148 2.19 -7.71 87.80
C ALA A 148 1.89 -6.71 86.66
N SER A 149 2.00 -5.40 86.92
CA SER A 149 1.83 -4.38 85.88
C SER A 149 3.00 -4.37 84.88
N TYR A 150 4.24 -4.64 85.31
CA TYR A 150 5.36 -4.82 84.38
C TYR A 150 5.20 -6.10 83.53
N ILE A 151 4.68 -7.20 84.07
CA ILE A 151 4.28 -8.40 83.29
C ILE A 151 3.21 -8.04 82.24
N GLU A 152 2.15 -7.33 82.64
CA GLU A 152 1.07 -6.91 81.74
C GLU A 152 1.55 -5.98 80.60
N ASN A 153 2.58 -5.17 80.87
CA ASN A 153 3.21 -4.27 79.89
C ASN A 153 4.45 -4.88 79.19
N ARG A 154 4.65 -6.21 79.23
CA ARG A 154 5.82 -6.93 78.65
C ARG A 154 7.21 -6.44 79.11
N ARG A 155 7.29 -5.76 80.24
CA ARG A 155 8.54 -5.25 80.85
C ARG A 155 9.21 -6.34 81.68
N TRP A 156 9.66 -7.40 81.01
CA TRP A 156 10.15 -8.63 81.66
C TRP A 156 11.35 -8.42 82.60
N ALA A 157 12.28 -7.54 82.24
CA ALA A 157 13.44 -7.22 83.06
C ALA A 157 13.03 -6.50 84.36
N ASP A 158 12.20 -5.45 84.24
CA ASP A 158 11.68 -4.71 85.41
C ASP A 158 10.81 -5.60 86.30
N ALA A 159 9.98 -6.47 85.71
CA ALA A 159 9.20 -7.45 86.45
C ALA A 159 10.10 -8.42 87.23
N THR A 160 11.17 -8.90 86.60
CA THR A 160 12.16 -9.79 87.24
C THR A 160 12.83 -9.09 88.43
N GLU A 161 13.23 -7.82 88.26
CA GLU A 161 13.81 -7.04 89.35
C GLU A 161 12.83 -6.87 90.51
N ILE A 162 11.57 -6.52 90.25
CA ILE A 162 10.54 -6.35 91.29
C ILE A 162 10.28 -7.66 92.05
N TYR A 163 10.19 -8.82 91.36
CA TYR A 163 10.03 -10.10 92.04
C TYR A 163 11.29 -10.52 92.82
N GLN A 164 12.48 -10.14 92.36
CA GLN A 164 13.72 -10.31 93.14
C GLN A 164 13.77 -9.38 94.37
N GLN A 165 13.25 -8.14 94.27
CA GLN A 165 13.10 -7.25 95.42
C GLN A 165 12.11 -7.84 96.45
N ILE A 166 11.00 -8.46 96.02
CA ILE A 166 10.08 -9.20 96.91
C ILE A 166 10.81 -10.36 97.60
N GLU A 167 11.60 -11.15 96.86
CA GLU A 167 12.39 -12.27 97.39
C GLU A 167 13.38 -11.83 98.49
N THR A 168 13.98 -10.64 98.36
CA THR A 168 14.84 -10.07 99.41
C THR A 168 14.09 -9.52 100.64
N LEU A 169 12.77 -9.33 100.54
CA LEU A 169 11.93 -8.80 101.63
C LEU A 169 11.11 -9.89 102.34
N GLU A 170 10.75 -10.96 101.63
CA GLU A 170 10.01 -12.11 102.13
C GLU A 170 10.56 -13.40 101.45
N PRO A 171 11.61 -14.04 102.00
CA PRO A 171 12.29 -15.16 101.34
C PRO A 171 11.41 -16.39 101.07
N ASP A 172 10.42 -16.67 101.92
CA ASP A 172 9.46 -17.76 101.75
C ASP A 172 8.19 -17.35 100.96
N SER A 173 8.21 -16.21 100.25
CA SER A 173 7.03 -15.67 99.58
C SER A 173 6.52 -16.55 98.45
N LYS A 174 5.24 -16.96 98.57
CA LYS A 174 4.53 -17.69 97.51
C LYS A 174 4.32 -16.86 96.23
N LEU A 175 4.53 -15.55 96.27
CA LEU A 175 4.36 -14.66 95.13
C LEU A 175 5.51 -14.78 94.12
N VAL A 176 6.75 -14.99 94.57
CA VAL A 176 7.94 -15.00 93.71
C VAL A 176 7.92 -16.16 92.68
N PRO A 177 7.60 -17.41 93.05
CA PRO A 177 7.48 -18.50 92.06
C PRO A 177 6.32 -18.32 91.07
N ILE A 178 5.28 -17.58 91.45
CA ILE A 178 4.14 -17.27 90.57
C ILE A 178 4.53 -16.14 89.59
N GLY A 179 5.18 -15.08 90.08
CA GLY A 179 5.73 -14.00 89.27
C GLY A 179 6.74 -14.51 88.24
N ARG A 180 7.76 -15.27 88.68
CA ARG A 180 8.78 -15.88 87.80
C ARG A 180 8.16 -16.73 86.68
N ARG A 181 7.23 -17.64 87.01
CA ARG A 181 6.49 -18.43 86.00
C ARG A 181 5.63 -17.59 85.05
N SER A 182 5.10 -16.46 85.50
CA SER A 182 4.30 -15.56 84.68
C SER A 182 5.17 -14.75 83.71
N ILE A 183 6.40 -14.42 84.11
CA ILE A 183 7.44 -13.83 83.24
C ILE A 183 7.91 -14.87 82.22
N GLU A 184 8.27 -16.09 82.66
CA GLU A 184 8.69 -17.20 81.80
C GLU A 184 7.62 -17.52 80.73
N ALA A 185 6.35 -17.61 81.13
CA ALA A 185 5.24 -17.83 80.21
C ALA A 185 5.01 -16.65 79.25
N GLY A 186 5.15 -15.41 79.72
CA GLY A 186 5.03 -14.20 78.90
C GLY A 186 6.13 -14.07 77.85
N MET A 187 7.39 -14.32 78.24
CA MET A 187 8.54 -14.35 77.33
C MET A 187 8.43 -15.48 76.30
N LEU A 188 7.99 -16.68 76.71
CA LEU A 188 7.79 -17.81 75.79
C LEU A 188 6.64 -17.55 74.80
N GLU A 189 5.58 -16.85 75.22
CA GLU A 189 4.48 -16.46 74.36
C GLU A 189 4.90 -15.34 73.38
N GLU A 190 5.73 -14.38 73.82
CA GLU A 190 6.31 -13.37 72.92
C GLU A 190 7.30 -13.99 71.91
N GLN A 191 8.15 -14.93 72.33
CA GLN A 191 9.01 -15.71 71.43
C GLN A 191 8.19 -16.43 70.36
N LYS A 192 7.11 -17.13 70.74
CA LYS A 192 6.20 -17.79 69.79
C LYS A 192 5.53 -16.82 68.83
N GLN A 193 5.09 -15.65 69.32
CA GLN A 193 4.47 -14.63 68.47
C GLN A 193 5.47 -14.02 67.48
N PHE A 194 6.71 -13.78 67.91
CA PHE A 194 7.79 -13.27 67.05
C PHE A 194 8.18 -14.30 65.97
N ILE A 195 8.49 -15.53 66.37
CA ILE A 195 8.85 -16.61 65.44
C ILE A 195 7.68 -16.91 64.50
N GLY A 196 6.47 -17.06 65.02
CA GLY A 196 5.28 -17.36 64.21
C GLY A 196 4.98 -16.27 63.17
N TYR A 197 5.17 -14.99 63.53
CA TYR A 197 5.06 -13.88 62.58
C TYR A 197 6.12 -13.95 61.48
N TRP A 198 7.40 -14.01 61.84
CA TRP A 198 8.49 -13.98 60.85
C TRP A 198 8.60 -15.25 60.01
N ASN A 199 8.28 -16.42 60.57
CA ASN A 199 8.22 -17.69 59.83
C ASN A 199 7.06 -17.65 58.82
N GLY A 200 5.91 -17.10 59.22
CA GLY A 200 4.79 -16.82 58.31
C GLY A 200 5.15 -15.84 57.18
N GLN A 201 5.90 -14.77 57.46
CA GLN A 201 6.43 -13.87 56.42
C GLN A 201 7.42 -14.60 55.49
N ALA A 202 8.38 -15.35 56.04
CA ALA A 202 9.38 -16.07 55.25
C ALA A 202 8.74 -17.09 54.30
N ILE A 203 7.75 -17.84 54.76
CA ILE A 203 6.96 -18.77 53.93
C ILE A 203 6.19 -18.00 52.86
N ALA A 204 5.47 -16.94 53.20
CA ALA A 204 4.68 -16.17 52.25
C ALA A 204 5.53 -15.47 51.16
N PHE A 205 6.76 -15.05 51.49
CA PHE A 205 7.70 -14.52 50.50
C PHE A 205 8.31 -15.63 49.62
N PHE A 206 8.62 -16.80 50.19
CA PHE A 206 9.11 -17.95 49.43
C PHE A 206 8.07 -18.52 48.45
N GLU A 207 6.80 -18.61 48.86
CA GLU A 207 5.67 -19.00 48.00
C GLU A 207 5.35 -17.95 46.91
N ALA A 208 5.94 -16.76 46.99
CA ALA A 208 5.82 -15.67 46.02
C ALA A 208 7.12 -15.43 45.22
N ASP A 209 8.06 -16.39 45.22
CA ASP A 209 9.39 -16.34 44.58
C ASP A 209 10.28 -15.14 45.03
N ARG A 210 9.96 -14.50 46.16
CA ARG A 210 10.66 -13.33 46.73
C ARG A 210 11.81 -13.75 47.64
N TRP A 211 12.85 -14.33 47.05
CA TRP A 211 13.97 -14.95 47.78
C TRP A 211 14.66 -14.03 48.80
N ASP A 212 14.86 -12.76 48.46
CA ASP A 212 15.59 -11.79 49.30
C ASP A 212 14.77 -11.36 50.54
N ASP A 213 13.46 -11.18 50.37
CA ASP A 213 12.54 -10.91 51.48
C ASP A 213 12.37 -12.15 52.38
N ALA A 214 12.29 -13.34 51.78
CA ALA A 214 12.20 -14.61 52.50
C ALA A 214 13.47 -14.88 53.34
N GLU A 215 14.64 -14.62 52.77
CA GLU A 215 15.92 -14.70 53.48
C GLU A 215 15.99 -13.68 54.62
N SER A 216 15.57 -12.44 54.36
CA SER A 216 15.55 -11.39 55.38
C SER A 216 14.65 -11.76 56.57
N ALA A 217 13.44 -12.25 56.30
CA ALA A 217 12.50 -12.70 57.33
C ALA A 217 13.04 -13.90 58.15
N ALA A 218 13.66 -14.89 57.49
CA ALA A 218 14.29 -16.01 58.19
C ALA A 218 15.51 -15.57 59.02
N ARG A 219 16.29 -14.59 58.56
CA ARG A 219 17.42 -14.01 59.31
C ARG A 219 16.97 -13.25 60.55
N GLN A 220 15.85 -12.52 60.52
CA GLN A 220 15.31 -11.84 61.72
C GLN A 220 14.99 -12.81 62.87
N ILE A 221 14.58 -14.05 62.56
CA ILE A 221 14.43 -15.11 63.56
C ILE A 221 15.79 -15.46 64.16
N LEU A 222 16.77 -15.83 63.32
CA LEU A 222 18.09 -16.30 63.76
C LEU A 222 18.96 -15.23 64.43
N GLU A 223 18.74 -13.94 64.13
CA GLU A 223 19.38 -12.82 64.84
C GLU A 223 18.89 -12.70 66.30
N THR A 224 17.64 -13.09 66.57
CA THR A 224 17.01 -12.99 67.90
C THR A 224 17.08 -14.32 68.67
N TYR A 225 16.94 -15.44 67.95
CA TYR A 225 16.88 -16.80 68.47
C TYR A 225 17.74 -17.73 67.58
N PRO A 226 19.08 -17.77 67.78
CA PRO A 226 20.00 -18.48 66.88
C PRO A 226 19.80 -20.00 66.75
N ASP A 227 19.15 -20.63 67.73
CA ASP A 227 18.92 -22.08 67.79
C ASP A 227 17.66 -22.55 67.01
N GLU A 228 16.92 -21.64 66.37
CA GLU A 228 15.64 -21.95 65.71
C GLU A 228 15.82 -22.70 64.38
N SER A 229 15.84 -24.03 64.49
CA SER A 229 16.08 -24.97 63.39
C SER A 229 15.16 -24.81 62.16
N GLU A 230 13.91 -24.35 62.32
CA GLU A 230 13.01 -24.11 61.18
C GLU A 230 13.49 -22.95 60.30
N ALA A 231 13.99 -21.86 60.90
CA ALA A 231 14.51 -20.72 60.16
C ALA A 231 15.82 -21.06 59.44
N ALA A 232 16.67 -21.89 60.05
CA ALA A 232 17.88 -22.40 59.40
C ALA A 232 17.53 -23.30 58.19
N ALA A 233 16.59 -24.24 58.34
CA ALA A 233 16.11 -25.07 57.24
C ALA A 233 15.41 -24.27 56.13
N MET A 234 14.82 -23.11 56.46
CA MET A 234 14.25 -22.19 55.48
C MET A 234 15.32 -21.51 54.62
N LEU A 235 16.44 -21.11 55.21
CA LEU A 235 17.58 -20.56 54.46
C LEU A 235 18.19 -21.57 53.48
N GLU A 236 18.30 -22.85 53.86
CA GLU A 236 18.75 -23.89 52.93
C GLU A 236 17.78 -24.03 51.73
N LYS A 237 16.45 -24.06 51.97
CA LYS A 237 15.45 -24.08 50.90
C LYS A 237 15.57 -22.89 49.95
N ILE A 238 15.77 -21.68 50.48
CA ILE A 238 15.96 -20.46 49.68
C ILE A 238 17.23 -20.57 48.82
N SER A 239 18.33 -21.07 49.36
CA SER A 239 19.57 -21.28 48.59
C SER A 239 19.39 -22.28 47.45
N ALA A 240 18.69 -23.39 47.70
CA ALA A 240 18.39 -24.40 46.68
C ALA A 240 17.43 -23.87 45.60
N ALA A 241 16.46 -23.02 45.98
CA ALA A 241 15.52 -22.38 45.07
C ALA A 241 16.22 -21.36 44.14
N ARG A 242 17.07 -20.47 44.67
CA ARG A 242 17.87 -19.52 43.85
C ARG A 242 18.70 -20.26 42.81
N LEU A 243 19.48 -21.27 43.23
CA LEU A 243 20.29 -22.07 42.31
C LEU A 243 19.44 -22.77 41.23
N ALA A 244 18.22 -23.21 41.57
CA ALA A 244 17.30 -23.84 40.61
C ALA A 244 16.74 -22.83 39.58
N GLU A 245 16.48 -21.59 39.99
CA GLU A 245 16.07 -20.51 39.09
C GLU A 245 17.22 -20.05 38.19
N GLU A 246 18.45 -19.92 38.71
CA GLU A 246 19.63 -19.59 37.90
C GLU A 246 19.87 -20.62 36.78
N ARG A 247 19.82 -21.93 37.10
CA ARG A 247 19.89 -23.00 36.08
C ARG A 247 18.74 -22.93 35.08
N ARG A 248 17.51 -22.64 35.54
CA ARG A 248 16.33 -22.47 34.68
C ARG A 248 16.52 -21.33 33.68
N GLN A 249 17.05 -20.18 34.11
CA GLN A 249 17.31 -19.03 33.25
C GLN A 249 18.37 -19.34 32.19
N VAL A 250 19.47 -20.01 32.56
CA VAL A 250 20.50 -20.47 31.60
C VAL A 250 19.92 -21.42 30.55
N LEU A 251 19.05 -22.36 30.95
CA LEU A 251 18.37 -23.27 30.02
C LEU A 251 17.33 -22.58 29.11
N VAL A 252 16.65 -21.54 29.60
CA VAL A 252 15.73 -20.72 28.79
C VAL A 252 16.50 -19.90 27.75
N GLU A 253 17.58 -19.24 28.15
CA GLU A 253 18.41 -18.47 27.21
C GLU A 253 19.12 -19.39 26.21
N GLY A 254 19.61 -20.56 26.64
CA GLY A 254 20.19 -21.58 25.75
C GLY A 254 19.19 -22.15 24.73
N ARG A 255 17.91 -22.31 25.11
CA ARG A 255 16.83 -22.65 24.15
C ARG A 255 16.60 -21.54 23.12
N LYS A 256 16.53 -20.28 23.57
CA LYS A 256 16.42 -19.10 22.70
C LYS A 256 17.62 -18.97 21.74
N GLN A 257 18.83 -19.29 22.19
CA GLN A 257 20.03 -19.35 21.35
C GLN A 257 19.94 -20.47 20.29
N LEU A 258 19.39 -21.64 20.64
CA LEU A 258 19.16 -22.73 19.69
C LEU A 258 18.14 -22.33 18.60
N GLU A 259 17.04 -21.68 18.98
CA GLU A 259 16.04 -21.13 18.03
C GLU A 259 16.66 -20.08 17.10
N GLN A 260 17.54 -19.22 17.64
CA GLN A 260 18.30 -18.22 16.87
C GLN A 260 19.46 -18.79 16.05
N ARG A 261 19.64 -20.12 15.97
CA ARG A 261 20.78 -20.81 15.32
C ARG A 261 22.16 -20.51 15.92
N HIS A 262 22.24 -19.91 17.11
CA HIS A 262 23.47 -19.70 17.86
C HIS A 262 23.91 -21.00 18.59
N TRP A 263 24.11 -22.09 17.83
CA TRP A 263 24.27 -23.45 18.37
C TRP A 263 25.43 -23.57 19.36
N GLU A 264 26.55 -22.88 19.12
CA GLU A 264 27.71 -22.92 20.03
C GLU A 264 27.42 -22.29 21.39
N LEU A 265 26.63 -21.21 21.43
CA LEU A 265 26.21 -20.59 22.69
C LEU A 265 25.19 -21.48 23.44
N ALA A 266 24.27 -22.11 22.70
CA ALA A 266 23.32 -23.07 23.27
C ALA A 266 24.04 -24.30 23.86
N ILE A 267 25.09 -24.79 23.20
CA ILE A 267 25.96 -25.86 23.67
C ILE A 267 26.72 -25.43 24.94
N GLN A 268 27.30 -24.22 24.97
CA GLN A 268 27.98 -23.68 26.15
C GLN A 268 27.01 -23.53 27.34
N SER A 269 25.79 -23.04 27.10
CA SER A 269 24.73 -22.89 28.11
C SER A 269 24.25 -24.23 28.67
N ALA A 270 24.20 -25.29 27.85
CA ALA A 270 23.92 -26.63 28.34
C ALA A 270 25.11 -27.24 29.11
N GLN A 271 26.34 -26.98 28.66
CA GLN A 271 27.56 -27.49 29.28
C GLN A 271 27.85 -26.89 30.66
N SER A 272 27.55 -25.60 30.89
CA SER A 272 27.70 -24.99 32.21
C SER A 272 26.80 -25.67 33.25
N VAL A 273 25.50 -25.84 32.94
CA VAL A 273 24.54 -26.55 33.80
C VAL A 273 24.99 -28.00 34.05
N LEU A 274 25.45 -28.72 33.01
CA LEU A 274 25.95 -30.10 33.16
C LEU A 274 27.26 -30.22 33.92
N SER A 275 28.04 -29.14 34.05
CA SER A 275 29.28 -29.14 34.85
C SER A 275 29.01 -29.15 36.36
N GLU A 276 27.86 -28.60 36.78
CA GLU A 276 27.39 -28.62 38.16
C GLU A 276 26.42 -29.78 38.44
N GLN A 277 25.55 -30.10 37.49
CA GLN A 277 24.54 -31.16 37.60
C GLN A 277 24.59 -32.10 36.38
N PRO A 278 25.52 -33.08 36.37
CA PRO A 278 25.72 -33.99 35.23
C PRO A 278 24.51 -34.85 34.84
N GLU A 279 23.46 -34.90 35.67
CA GLU A 279 22.23 -35.65 35.45
C GLU A 279 21.01 -34.78 35.12
N ASP A 280 21.16 -33.47 34.90
CA ASP A 280 20.05 -32.61 34.48
C ASP A 280 19.50 -33.01 33.10
N ALA A 281 18.22 -33.39 33.07
CA ALA A 281 17.56 -33.93 31.88
C ALA A 281 17.26 -32.86 30.82
N GLU A 282 17.00 -31.61 31.21
CA GLU A 282 16.79 -30.51 30.26
C GLU A 282 18.11 -30.08 29.63
N ALA A 283 19.18 -30.01 30.41
CA ALA A 283 20.53 -29.69 29.92
C ALA A 283 21.07 -30.78 29.00
N LYS A 284 20.90 -32.07 29.36
CA LYS A 284 21.22 -33.20 28.46
C LYS A 284 20.47 -33.11 27.14
N LYS A 285 19.18 -32.76 27.17
CA LYS A 285 18.36 -32.61 25.96
C LYS A 285 18.80 -31.40 25.12
N LEU A 286 18.99 -30.24 25.73
CA LEU A 286 19.45 -29.03 25.03
C LEU A 286 20.80 -29.25 24.35
N LEU A 287 21.74 -29.93 25.01
CA LEU A 287 23.03 -30.30 24.41
C LEU A 287 22.86 -31.23 23.20
N ALA A 288 21.98 -32.23 23.29
CA ALA A 288 21.71 -33.16 22.19
C ALA A 288 21.01 -32.45 21.00
N ASP A 289 19.97 -31.67 21.27
CA ASP A 289 19.23 -30.92 20.25
C ASP A 289 20.15 -29.89 19.55
N ALA A 290 21.01 -29.17 20.30
CA ALA A 290 21.92 -28.17 19.74
C ALA A 290 23.12 -28.77 18.98
N THR A 291 23.73 -29.86 19.46
CA THR A 291 24.80 -30.54 18.71
C THR A 291 24.29 -31.20 17.44
N ALA A 292 23.09 -31.80 17.47
CA ALA A 292 22.45 -32.35 16.27
C ALA A 292 22.10 -31.23 15.26
N ALA A 293 21.65 -30.07 15.72
CA ALA A 293 21.40 -28.90 14.86
C ALA A 293 22.70 -28.36 14.23
N GLN A 294 23.78 -28.21 15.01
CA GLN A 294 25.09 -27.76 14.54
C GLN A 294 25.67 -28.71 13.48
N GLU A 295 25.66 -30.02 13.73
CA GLU A 295 26.17 -31.02 12.78
C GLU A 295 25.35 -31.06 11.49
N LYS A 296 24.01 -30.99 11.59
CA LYS A 296 23.13 -30.88 10.42
C LYS A 296 23.41 -29.61 9.61
N ALA A 297 23.62 -28.48 10.27
CA ALA A 297 23.99 -27.23 9.61
C ALA A 297 25.37 -27.32 8.92
N ARG A 298 26.36 -27.96 9.55
CA ARG A 298 27.68 -28.22 8.98
C ARG A 298 27.61 -29.09 7.71
N ILE A 299 26.79 -30.13 7.72
CA ILE A 299 26.53 -31.00 6.55
C ILE A 299 25.84 -30.20 5.44
N ASN A 300 24.79 -29.42 5.77
CA ASN A 300 24.11 -28.56 4.81
C ASN A 300 25.07 -27.54 4.16
N ALA A 301 25.91 -26.87 4.95
CA ALA A 301 26.88 -25.90 4.47
C ALA A 301 27.95 -26.54 3.55
N ALA A 302 28.40 -27.77 3.86
CA ALA A 302 29.29 -28.52 2.98
C ALA A 302 28.63 -28.79 1.62
N LYS A 303 27.39 -29.31 1.60
CA LYS A 303 26.65 -29.55 0.35
C LYS A 303 26.36 -28.25 -0.42
N ALA A 304 26.01 -27.16 0.28
CA ALA A 304 25.83 -25.85 -0.34
C ALA A 304 27.11 -25.37 -1.03
N ARG A 305 28.29 -25.63 -0.44
CA ARG A 305 29.58 -25.28 -1.05
C ARG A 305 29.95 -26.14 -2.27
N GLU A 306 29.57 -27.42 -2.27
CA GLU A 306 29.71 -28.28 -3.46
C GLU A 306 28.84 -27.77 -4.63
N LEU A 307 27.57 -27.45 -4.36
CA LEU A 307 26.64 -26.87 -5.34
C LEU A 307 27.12 -25.51 -5.87
N PHE A 308 27.60 -24.62 -4.98
CA PHE A 308 28.19 -23.33 -5.34
C PHE A 308 29.46 -23.47 -6.19
N SER A 309 30.31 -24.46 -5.89
CA SER A 309 31.50 -24.78 -6.69
C SER A 309 31.12 -25.24 -8.10
N LEU A 310 30.11 -26.11 -8.23
CA LEU A 310 29.60 -26.57 -9.53
C LEU A 310 28.96 -25.44 -10.34
N ALA A 311 28.16 -24.58 -9.68
CA ALA A 311 27.61 -23.36 -10.27
C ALA A 311 28.70 -22.41 -10.78
N THR A 312 29.77 -22.23 -10.01
CA THR A 312 30.89 -21.34 -10.38
C THR A 312 31.71 -21.88 -11.55
N GLN A 313 31.87 -23.20 -11.64
CA GLN A 313 32.56 -23.86 -12.77
C GLN A 313 31.79 -23.76 -14.10
N LYS A 314 30.47 -23.55 -14.03
CA LYS A 314 29.59 -23.36 -15.20
C LYS A 314 29.44 -21.89 -15.61
N ASP A 315 29.88 -20.92 -14.81
CA ASP A 315 29.66 -19.50 -15.14
C ASP A 315 30.41 -19.09 -16.42
N HIS A 316 29.66 -18.63 -17.41
CA HIS A 316 30.17 -18.13 -18.69
C HIS A 316 29.75 -16.67 -18.95
N GLY A 317 29.26 -15.96 -17.92
CA GLY A 317 28.84 -14.56 -18.03
C GLY A 317 27.49 -14.35 -18.74
N ALA A 318 26.67 -15.41 -18.83
CA ALA A 318 25.36 -15.43 -19.47
C ALA A 318 24.35 -16.20 -18.62
N TYR A 319 23.06 -16.03 -18.91
CA TYR A 319 21.98 -16.74 -18.20
C TYR A 319 22.10 -18.27 -18.37
N ASP A 320 22.03 -19.00 -17.26
CA ASP A 320 21.92 -20.46 -17.23
C ASP A 320 20.91 -20.90 -16.15
N GLN A 321 19.97 -21.78 -16.56
CA GLN A 321 18.91 -22.28 -15.68
C GLN A 321 19.42 -23.31 -14.65
N GLU A 322 20.38 -24.15 -15.05
CA GLU A 322 21.00 -25.15 -14.16
C GLU A 322 21.80 -24.43 -13.06
N ILE A 323 22.53 -23.37 -13.41
CA ILE A 323 23.24 -22.54 -12.41
C ILE A 323 22.26 -21.91 -11.42
N LEU A 324 21.12 -21.37 -11.87
CA LEU A 324 20.10 -20.83 -10.97
C LEU A 324 19.55 -21.88 -10.01
N ASP A 325 19.26 -23.08 -10.48
CA ASP A 325 18.67 -24.13 -9.64
C ASP A 325 19.69 -24.74 -8.65
N LEU A 326 20.96 -24.87 -9.06
CA LEU A 326 22.08 -25.19 -8.15
C LEU A 326 22.24 -24.14 -7.05
N LEU A 327 22.18 -22.85 -7.39
CA LEU A 327 22.30 -21.74 -6.44
C LEU A 327 21.07 -21.61 -5.53
N ARG A 328 19.87 -21.94 -6.02
CA ARG A 328 18.63 -22.03 -5.21
C ARG A 328 18.72 -23.16 -4.19
N GLU A 329 19.19 -24.34 -4.59
CA GLU A 329 19.38 -25.45 -3.64
C GLU A 329 20.47 -25.10 -2.60
N ALA A 330 21.60 -24.53 -3.04
CA ALA A 330 22.66 -24.07 -2.14
C ALA A 330 22.13 -23.05 -1.11
N ARG A 331 21.32 -22.08 -1.54
CA ARG A 331 20.68 -21.08 -0.67
C ARG A 331 19.68 -21.69 0.30
N ALA A 332 18.91 -22.71 -0.12
CA ALA A 332 17.98 -23.41 0.76
C ALA A 332 18.70 -24.22 1.86
N LEU A 333 19.89 -24.73 1.55
CA LEU A 333 20.74 -25.46 2.51
C LEU A 333 21.49 -24.53 3.46
N ALA A 334 22.05 -23.43 2.95
CA ALA A 334 22.80 -22.42 3.70
C ALA A 334 22.26 -21.00 3.43
N PRO A 335 21.18 -20.58 4.12
CA PRO A 335 20.55 -19.27 3.87
C PRO A 335 21.47 -18.08 4.11
N GLU A 336 22.37 -18.16 5.08
CA GLU A 336 23.27 -17.06 5.48
C GLU A 336 24.52 -16.91 4.57
N ASP A 337 24.70 -17.77 3.55
CA ASP A 337 25.86 -17.69 2.66
C ASP A 337 25.73 -16.50 1.68
N GLN A 338 26.56 -15.48 1.91
CA GLN A 338 26.55 -14.24 1.14
C GLN A 338 27.26 -14.36 -0.22
N GLU A 339 28.12 -15.36 -0.45
CA GLU A 339 28.67 -15.62 -1.79
C GLU A 339 27.60 -16.26 -2.68
N VAL A 340 26.87 -17.26 -2.15
CA VAL A 340 25.69 -17.84 -2.79
C VAL A 340 24.62 -16.76 -3.04
N ALA A 341 24.41 -15.86 -2.08
CA ALA A 341 23.49 -14.73 -2.23
C ALA A 341 23.82 -13.87 -3.46
N THR A 342 25.03 -13.31 -3.50
CA THR A 342 25.44 -12.35 -4.52
C THR A 342 25.58 -12.99 -5.91
N PHE A 343 25.94 -14.28 -5.98
CA PHE A 343 25.97 -14.99 -7.26
C PHE A 343 24.57 -15.38 -7.76
N LEU A 344 23.65 -15.80 -6.88
CA LEU A 344 22.25 -16.04 -7.24
C LEU A 344 21.58 -14.77 -7.77
N GLU A 345 21.85 -13.63 -7.13
CA GLU A 345 21.39 -12.31 -7.58
C GLU A 345 21.98 -11.94 -8.95
N ARG A 346 23.31 -12.05 -9.13
CA ARG A 346 23.97 -11.81 -10.43
C ARG A 346 23.37 -12.66 -11.55
N MET A 347 23.28 -13.97 -11.35
CA MET A 347 22.75 -14.90 -12.35
C MET A 347 21.25 -14.66 -12.62
N SER A 348 20.49 -14.23 -11.61
CA SER A 348 19.07 -13.84 -11.79
C SER A 348 18.89 -12.51 -12.53
N SER A 349 19.93 -11.67 -12.58
CA SER A 349 19.92 -10.36 -13.27
C SER A 349 20.26 -10.43 -14.77
N TYR A 350 20.78 -11.57 -15.25
CA TYR A 350 21.12 -11.77 -16.65
C TYR A 350 19.87 -11.94 -17.51
N SER A 351 19.79 -11.17 -18.60
CA SER A 351 18.74 -11.25 -19.62
C SER A 351 18.71 -12.62 -20.31
N ARG A 352 17.55 -13.27 -20.40
CA ARG A 352 17.37 -14.42 -21.29
C ARG A 352 17.20 -13.98 -22.73
N THR A 353 17.47 -14.89 -23.66
CA THR A 353 16.81 -14.86 -24.97
C THR A 353 15.78 -15.98 -25.00
N LEU A 354 14.52 -15.65 -25.26
CA LEU A 354 13.42 -16.60 -25.50
C LEU A 354 13.13 -16.64 -27.00
N ARG A 355 12.97 -17.82 -27.61
CA ARG A 355 12.88 -17.97 -29.08
C ARG A 355 11.61 -18.64 -29.57
N VAL A 356 11.04 -18.09 -30.63
CA VAL A 356 9.78 -18.54 -31.25
C VAL A 356 10.01 -18.73 -32.76
N PRO A 357 9.77 -19.93 -33.33
CA PRO A 357 9.12 -21.10 -32.74
C PRO A 357 10.04 -22.08 -31.98
N SER A 358 11.36 -21.85 -31.89
CA SER A 358 12.32 -22.92 -31.53
C SER A 358 12.27 -23.39 -30.07
N GLU A 359 11.85 -22.54 -29.13
CA GLU A 359 11.71 -22.87 -27.70
C GLU A 359 10.23 -22.83 -27.27
N PHE A 360 9.45 -21.89 -27.80
CA PHE A 360 8.01 -21.74 -27.58
C PHE A 360 7.28 -21.85 -28.92
N SER A 361 6.19 -22.60 -28.97
CA SER A 361 5.42 -22.77 -30.23
C SER A 361 4.67 -21.52 -30.69
N ASN A 362 4.50 -20.52 -29.82
CA ASN A 362 3.80 -19.28 -30.12
C ASN A 362 4.33 -18.09 -29.28
N PRO A 363 4.22 -16.84 -29.76
CA PRO A 363 4.71 -15.65 -29.06
C PRO A 363 4.00 -15.36 -27.74
N ALA A 364 2.70 -15.62 -27.65
CA ALA A 364 1.91 -15.28 -26.46
C ALA A 364 2.36 -16.10 -25.22
N ASP A 365 2.76 -17.37 -25.39
CA ASP A 365 3.30 -18.18 -24.30
C ASP A 365 4.75 -17.84 -23.94
N ALA A 366 5.54 -17.32 -24.89
CA ALA A 366 6.86 -16.75 -24.60
C ALA A 366 6.72 -15.46 -23.76
N LEU A 367 5.82 -14.55 -24.16
CA LEU A 367 5.55 -13.31 -23.44
C LEU A 367 5.02 -13.54 -22.01
N LYS A 368 4.11 -14.50 -21.82
CA LYS A 368 3.64 -14.93 -20.47
C LYS A 368 4.75 -15.44 -19.56
N GLN A 369 5.86 -15.92 -20.12
CA GLN A 369 7.00 -16.44 -19.36
C GLN A 369 8.19 -15.46 -19.31
N ALA A 370 8.10 -14.30 -19.95
CA ALA A 370 9.15 -13.29 -19.96
C ALA A 370 9.23 -12.54 -18.62
N ARG A 371 10.44 -12.12 -18.27
CA ARG A 371 10.80 -11.26 -17.13
C ARG A 371 11.41 -9.97 -17.65
N ASP A 372 11.52 -8.97 -16.79
CA ASP A 372 12.16 -7.70 -17.14
C ASP A 372 13.59 -7.94 -17.67
N ARG A 373 13.93 -7.23 -18.74
CA ARG A 373 15.19 -7.34 -19.51
C ARG A 373 15.37 -8.63 -20.31
N ASP A 374 14.39 -9.54 -20.34
CA ASP A 374 14.43 -10.64 -21.31
C ASP A 374 14.26 -10.11 -22.74
N ARG A 375 14.92 -10.80 -23.68
CA ARG A 375 14.80 -10.58 -25.11
C ARG A 375 13.97 -11.69 -25.75
N VAL A 376 12.87 -11.36 -26.39
CA VAL A 376 11.96 -12.31 -27.04
C VAL A 376 12.14 -12.20 -28.55
N VAL A 377 12.71 -13.23 -29.17
CA VAL A 377 13.00 -13.29 -30.61
C VAL A 377 11.92 -14.09 -31.31
N ILE A 378 11.26 -13.44 -32.27
CA ILE A 378 10.20 -14.01 -33.09
C ILE A 378 10.72 -14.13 -34.53
N ASP A 379 10.81 -15.36 -35.04
CA ASP A 379 11.24 -15.63 -36.41
C ASP A 379 10.23 -15.10 -37.45
N GLU A 380 10.54 -15.27 -38.74
CA GLU A 380 9.62 -14.87 -39.83
C GLU A 380 8.31 -15.69 -39.82
N GLY A 381 7.22 -15.04 -40.20
CA GLY A 381 5.88 -15.64 -40.26
C GLY A 381 4.75 -14.66 -39.92
N THR A 382 3.53 -15.09 -40.19
CA THR A 382 2.29 -14.46 -39.71
C THR A 382 1.87 -15.12 -38.40
N TRP A 383 1.78 -14.34 -37.34
CA TRP A 383 1.50 -14.79 -35.99
C TRP A 383 0.18 -14.20 -35.49
N LYS A 384 -0.69 -15.01 -34.87
CA LYS A 384 -1.93 -14.51 -34.29
C LYS A 384 -1.66 -13.77 -32.95
N GLY A 385 -2.25 -12.59 -32.80
CA GLY A 385 -2.44 -11.84 -31.55
C GLY A 385 -3.78 -12.17 -30.86
N PRO A 386 -4.24 -11.38 -29.87
CA PRO A 386 -3.53 -10.24 -29.27
C PRO A 386 -2.29 -10.66 -28.48
N TRP A 387 -1.27 -9.82 -28.49
CA TRP A 387 -0.11 -9.95 -27.60
C TRP A 387 -0.20 -8.94 -26.47
N ILE A 388 -0.25 -9.40 -25.22
CA ILE A 388 -0.23 -8.54 -24.05
C ILE A 388 1.19 -8.53 -23.48
N VAL A 389 1.82 -7.37 -23.47
CA VAL A 389 3.13 -7.12 -22.87
C VAL A 389 2.92 -6.27 -21.62
N ASN A 390 3.33 -6.78 -20.46
CA ASN A 390 3.23 -6.06 -19.18
C ASN A 390 4.50 -6.28 -18.35
N THR A 391 5.64 -6.25 -19.05
CA THR A 391 6.98 -6.60 -18.59
C THR A 391 7.99 -5.84 -19.45
N ALA A 392 9.12 -5.39 -18.88
CA ALA A 392 10.12 -4.57 -19.57
C ALA A 392 11.03 -5.39 -20.52
N VAL A 393 10.49 -5.85 -21.66
CA VAL A 393 11.15 -6.81 -22.57
C VAL A 393 11.68 -6.18 -23.86
N GLU A 394 12.70 -6.78 -24.46
CA GLU A 394 13.11 -6.50 -25.86
C GLU A 394 12.48 -7.53 -26.80
N LEU A 395 11.38 -7.15 -27.45
CA LEU A 395 10.67 -7.94 -28.44
C LEU A 395 11.23 -7.64 -29.84
N GLN A 396 11.82 -8.64 -30.49
CA GLN A 396 12.49 -8.49 -31.79
C GLN A 396 11.95 -9.49 -32.83
N GLY A 397 11.49 -8.99 -33.97
CA GLY A 397 11.17 -9.77 -35.16
C GLY A 397 12.35 -9.88 -36.12
N SER A 398 12.22 -10.75 -37.14
CA SER A 398 13.17 -10.85 -38.25
C SER A 398 13.21 -9.63 -39.16
N GLY A 399 12.18 -8.78 -39.10
CA GLY A 399 12.00 -7.58 -39.90
C GLY A 399 10.53 -7.36 -40.25
N ALA A 400 10.09 -6.10 -40.35
CA ALA A 400 8.66 -5.79 -40.46
C ALA A 400 7.99 -6.37 -41.72
N GLU A 401 8.74 -6.56 -42.82
CA GLU A 401 8.24 -7.20 -44.05
C GLU A 401 7.95 -8.71 -43.87
N THR A 402 8.51 -9.34 -42.84
CA THR A 402 8.57 -10.81 -42.68
C THR A 402 7.96 -11.32 -41.39
N THR A 403 7.89 -10.52 -40.32
CA THR A 403 7.28 -10.90 -39.04
C THR A 403 6.03 -10.05 -38.82
N ILE A 404 4.86 -10.65 -39.07
CA ILE A 404 3.54 -9.99 -39.08
C ILE A 404 2.74 -10.49 -37.88
N VAL A 405 2.05 -9.59 -37.18
CA VAL A 405 1.14 -9.87 -36.07
C VAL A 405 -0.27 -9.47 -36.47
N GLU A 406 -1.21 -10.41 -36.41
CA GLU A 406 -2.60 -10.22 -36.82
C GLU A 406 -3.60 -10.50 -35.71
N CYS A 407 -4.57 -9.60 -35.52
CA CYS A 407 -5.78 -9.83 -34.74
C CYS A 407 -7.02 -9.68 -35.63
N ALA A 408 -8.17 -10.19 -35.20
CA ALA A 408 -9.44 -9.80 -35.81
C ALA A 408 -9.81 -8.38 -35.31
N GLY A 409 -10.36 -7.55 -36.20
CA GLY A 409 -10.55 -6.13 -35.94
C GLY A 409 -11.67 -5.80 -34.96
N ASP A 410 -12.49 -6.79 -34.63
CA ASP A 410 -13.54 -6.82 -33.60
C ASP A 410 -13.09 -7.51 -32.30
N GLU A 411 -11.93 -8.18 -32.29
CA GLU A 411 -11.40 -8.94 -31.16
C GLU A 411 -10.53 -8.06 -30.24
N SER A 412 -9.47 -7.46 -30.79
CA SER A 412 -8.53 -6.62 -30.01
C SER A 412 -7.47 -5.94 -30.88
N ALA A 413 -6.57 -5.18 -30.24
CA ALA A 413 -5.31 -4.76 -30.83
C ALA A 413 -4.35 -5.95 -31.05
N ALA A 414 -3.54 -5.94 -32.11
CA ALA A 414 -2.55 -6.99 -32.36
C ALA A 414 -1.46 -7.04 -31.26
N ILE A 415 -1.11 -5.89 -30.69
CA ILE A 415 -0.27 -5.77 -29.49
C ILE A 415 -0.83 -4.72 -28.51
N THR A 416 -0.74 -4.99 -27.21
CA THR A 416 -1.02 -4.03 -26.13
C THR A 416 0.14 -4.01 -25.13
N LEU A 417 0.70 -2.84 -24.88
CA LEU A 417 1.63 -2.57 -23.78
C LEU A 417 0.85 -2.04 -22.58
N GLY A 418 0.90 -2.74 -21.44
CA GLY A 418 0.27 -2.34 -20.18
C GLY A 418 1.25 -1.70 -19.19
N PRO A 419 0.78 -1.28 -18.00
CA PRO A 419 1.56 -0.51 -17.02
C PRO A 419 2.84 -1.16 -16.46
N GLY A 420 3.07 -2.46 -16.72
CA GLY A 420 4.33 -3.13 -16.40
C GLY A 420 5.37 -3.12 -17.54
N ALA A 421 5.05 -2.59 -18.72
CA ALA A 421 5.92 -2.64 -19.90
C ALA A 421 7.04 -1.57 -19.92
N ASN A 422 7.35 -0.93 -18.80
CA ASN A 422 8.17 0.30 -18.77
C ASN A 422 9.61 0.03 -19.23
N GLY A 423 10.06 0.73 -20.28
CA GLY A 423 11.31 0.44 -21.01
C GLY A 423 11.27 -0.77 -21.96
N ALA A 424 10.10 -1.30 -22.34
CA ALA A 424 9.98 -2.33 -23.36
C ALA A 424 10.32 -1.79 -24.75
N ARG A 425 11.01 -2.59 -25.56
CA ARG A 425 11.40 -2.27 -26.94
C ARG A 425 10.79 -3.26 -27.92
N ILE A 426 10.22 -2.75 -29.01
CA ILE A 426 9.50 -3.53 -30.03
C ILE A 426 10.10 -3.17 -31.39
N THR A 427 10.79 -4.14 -32.02
CA THR A 427 11.58 -3.87 -33.23
C THR A 427 11.32 -4.88 -34.36
N GLY A 428 11.09 -4.39 -35.57
CA GLY A 428 11.01 -5.23 -36.78
C GLY A 428 9.73 -6.05 -36.93
N PHE A 429 8.56 -5.47 -36.64
CA PHE A 429 7.24 -6.09 -36.79
C PHE A 429 6.30 -5.31 -37.71
N THR A 430 5.37 -6.00 -38.37
CA THR A 430 4.11 -5.40 -38.84
C THR A 430 2.98 -5.76 -37.87
N PHE A 431 2.21 -4.78 -37.41
CA PHE A 431 0.96 -4.97 -36.68
C PHE A 431 -0.21 -4.60 -37.60
N ARG A 432 -1.21 -5.47 -37.70
CA ARG A 432 -2.43 -5.22 -38.48
C ARG A 432 -3.65 -5.97 -37.97
N HIS A 433 -4.81 -5.61 -38.50
CA HIS A 433 -6.00 -6.46 -38.41
C HIS A 433 -6.15 -7.30 -39.70
N ASN A 434 -6.88 -8.42 -39.61
CA ASN A 434 -7.28 -9.22 -40.77
C ASN A 434 -8.79 -9.16 -41.08
N THR A 435 -9.55 -8.40 -40.29
CA THR A 435 -10.87 -7.87 -40.65
C THR A 435 -10.86 -6.34 -40.48
N VAL A 436 -11.73 -5.64 -41.20
CA VAL A 436 -11.85 -4.18 -41.14
C VAL A 436 -13.23 -3.82 -40.62
N GLU A 437 -13.26 -3.26 -39.41
CA GLU A 437 -14.52 -2.82 -38.79
C GLU A 437 -14.81 -1.35 -39.11
N ALA A 438 -16.10 -1.05 -39.32
CA ALA A 438 -16.59 0.26 -39.74
C ALA A 438 -17.62 0.88 -38.76
N GLY A 439 -17.74 0.33 -37.56
CA GLY A 439 -18.53 0.92 -36.47
C GLY A 439 -17.78 2.04 -35.75
N ASP A 440 -18.45 2.66 -34.77
CA ASP A 440 -17.87 3.75 -33.97
C ASP A 440 -16.86 3.23 -32.91
N GLU A 441 -16.99 1.97 -32.48
CA GLU A 441 -16.08 1.30 -31.55
C GLU A 441 -15.09 0.41 -32.33
N ARG A 442 -13.80 0.77 -32.33
CA ARG A 442 -12.77 0.07 -33.14
C ARG A 442 -11.42 -0.02 -32.43
N TYR A 443 -10.78 -1.18 -32.50
CA TYR A 443 -9.43 -1.35 -31.95
C TYR A 443 -8.36 -0.73 -32.85
N SER A 444 -7.25 -0.30 -32.24
CA SER A 444 -6.04 0.11 -32.96
C SER A 444 -5.12 -1.08 -33.19
N ALA A 445 -4.30 -1.10 -34.25
CA ALA A 445 -3.41 -2.25 -34.48
C ALA A 445 -2.38 -2.43 -33.35
N ALA A 446 -1.95 -1.34 -32.71
CA ALA A 446 -1.20 -1.35 -31.47
C ALA A 446 -1.78 -0.37 -30.43
N LEU A 447 -1.63 -0.72 -29.15
CA LEU A 447 -2.08 0.07 -28.01
C LEU A 447 -0.97 0.18 -26.95
N VAL A 448 -0.77 1.38 -26.40
CA VAL A 448 0.04 1.63 -25.21
C VAL A 448 -0.87 2.25 -24.15
N ARG A 449 -1.02 1.57 -23.00
CA ARG A 449 -2.00 1.91 -21.97
C ARG A 449 -1.35 1.98 -20.59
N GLY A 450 -1.05 3.19 -20.13
CA GLY A 450 -0.48 3.45 -18.80
C GLY A 450 0.92 2.88 -18.53
N GLY A 451 1.64 2.48 -19.58
CA GLY A 451 3.05 2.05 -19.53
C GLY A 451 3.85 2.64 -20.68
N GLU A 452 5.14 2.31 -20.77
CA GLU A 452 6.05 2.85 -21.80
C GLU A 452 6.27 1.87 -22.98
N GLY A 453 6.76 2.36 -24.12
CA GLY A 453 7.18 1.51 -25.24
C GLY A 453 7.99 2.20 -26.35
N ASP A 454 9.19 1.68 -26.63
CA ASP A 454 9.99 2.07 -27.78
C ASP A 454 9.63 1.21 -29.00
N PHE A 455 9.02 1.79 -30.04
CA PHE A 455 8.77 1.13 -31.31
C PHE A 455 9.79 1.60 -32.36
N ALA A 456 10.52 0.66 -32.96
CA ALA A 456 11.50 0.98 -34.00
C ALA A 456 11.40 0.06 -35.22
N ASP A 457 11.55 0.65 -36.42
CA ASP A 457 11.58 -0.10 -37.69
C ASP A 457 10.36 -1.03 -37.88
N CYS A 458 9.17 -0.58 -37.45
CA CYS A 458 7.91 -1.32 -37.46
C CYS A 458 6.88 -0.73 -38.44
N LYS A 459 5.83 -1.50 -38.75
CA LYS A 459 4.65 -1.05 -39.51
C LYS A 459 3.36 -1.24 -38.71
N PHE A 460 2.41 -0.34 -38.94
CA PHE A 460 1.08 -0.35 -38.35
C PHE A 460 0.09 -0.03 -39.47
N GLN A 461 -0.59 -1.06 -39.97
CA GLN A 461 -1.34 -0.96 -41.23
C GLN A 461 -2.66 -1.70 -41.14
N GLU A 462 -3.60 -1.33 -42.02
CA GLU A 462 -4.87 -2.06 -42.20
C GLU A 462 -5.67 -2.21 -40.88
N ALA A 463 -5.47 -1.29 -39.92
CA ALA A 463 -6.21 -1.28 -38.64
C ALA A 463 -7.65 -0.81 -38.83
N SER A 464 -8.57 -1.33 -38.01
CA SER A 464 -9.95 -0.85 -37.93
C SER A 464 -9.99 0.60 -37.41
N GLY A 465 -9.29 0.87 -36.31
CA GLY A 465 -9.11 2.19 -35.71
C GLY A 465 -7.78 2.83 -36.11
N HIS A 466 -7.04 3.37 -35.13
CA HIS A 466 -5.74 3.99 -35.36
C HIS A 466 -4.65 2.93 -35.65
N GLY A 467 -3.54 3.31 -36.28
CA GLY A 467 -2.38 2.43 -36.40
C GLY A 467 -1.75 2.13 -35.03
N LEU A 468 -1.52 3.18 -34.23
CA LEU A 468 -1.08 3.11 -32.84
C LEU A 468 -1.85 4.13 -32.00
N LEU A 469 -2.38 3.70 -30.85
CA LEU A 469 -2.97 4.58 -29.83
C LEU A 469 -2.15 4.54 -28.54
N VAL A 470 -1.93 5.70 -27.93
CA VAL A 470 -1.25 5.87 -26.63
C VAL A 470 -2.21 6.57 -25.66
N MET A 471 -2.53 5.95 -24.52
CA MET A 471 -3.57 6.45 -23.60
C MET A 471 -3.32 6.13 -22.12
N GLU A 472 -4.15 6.72 -21.25
CA GLU A 472 -4.16 6.49 -19.79
C GLU A 472 -2.80 6.73 -19.09
N GLY A 473 -2.05 7.75 -19.52
CA GLY A 473 -0.72 8.03 -18.98
C GLY A 473 0.40 7.19 -19.58
N GLY A 474 0.13 6.50 -20.70
CA GLY A 474 1.15 5.78 -21.46
C GLY A 474 2.12 6.69 -22.20
N HIS A 475 3.33 6.20 -22.46
CA HIS A 475 4.38 6.91 -23.21
C HIS A 475 4.87 6.03 -24.36
N ALA A 476 4.92 6.56 -25.58
CA ALA A 476 5.54 5.85 -26.70
C ALA A 476 6.62 6.69 -27.38
N VAL A 477 7.76 6.06 -27.64
CA VAL A 477 8.83 6.60 -28.48
C VAL A 477 8.84 5.79 -29.78
N VAL A 478 8.66 6.46 -30.91
CA VAL A 478 8.39 5.81 -32.20
C VAL A 478 9.41 6.30 -33.23
N SER A 479 10.21 5.39 -33.81
CA SER A 479 11.24 5.77 -34.80
C SER A 479 11.31 4.87 -36.05
N ARG A 480 11.44 5.51 -37.23
CA ARG A 480 11.51 4.82 -38.54
C ARG A 480 10.35 3.86 -38.82
N CYS A 481 9.17 4.17 -38.27
CA CYS A 481 7.97 3.37 -38.42
C CYS A 481 7.05 3.89 -39.53
N LYS A 482 6.19 3.03 -40.07
CA LYS A 482 5.17 3.38 -41.09
C LYS A 482 3.75 3.12 -40.59
N PHE A 483 2.85 4.07 -40.82
CA PHE A 483 1.45 4.04 -40.37
C PHE A 483 0.53 4.26 -41.58
N THR A 484 0.01 3.17 -42.15
CA THR A 484 -0.55 3.20 -43.52
C THR A 484 -1.92 2.54 -43.66
N ALA A 485 -2.86 3.24 -44.28
CA ALA A 485 -4.21 2.74 -44.60
C ALA A 485 -5.00 2.22 -43.37
N ASN A 486 -4.89 2.92 -42.23
CA ASN A 486 -5.68 2.66 -41.04
C ASN A 486 -7.04 3.38 -41.11
N GLY A 487 -8.04 2.84 -40.40
CA GLY A 487 -9.44 3.27 -40.46
C GLY A 487 -9.81 4.50 -39.62
N TRP A 488 -8.98 4.87 -38.65
CA TRP A 488 -8.84 6.25 -38.14
C TRP A 488 -7.45 6.76 -38.56
N ASP A 489 -6.66 7.30 -37.63
CA ASP A 489 -5.40 8.00 -37.88
C ASP A 489 -4.21 7.05 -37.99
N GLY A 490 -3.08 7.55 -38.48
CA GLY A 490 -1.82 6.83 -38.41
C GLY A 490 -1.39 6.59 -36.95
N ILE A 491 -1.28 7.66 -36.17
CA ILE A 491 -0.89 7.62 -34.75
C ILE A 491 -1.81 8.53 -33.93
N ALA A 492 -2.19 8.09 -32.73
CA ALA A 492 -3.06 8.81 -31.81
C ALA A 492 -2.47 8.84 -30.38
N VAL A 493 -2.64 9.95 -29.67
CA VAL A 493 -2.36 10.04 -28.22
C VAL A 493 -3.46 10.79 -27.47
N SER A 494 -3.92 10.24 -26.35
CA SER A 494 -5.09 10.74 -25.62
C SER A 494 -4.90 10.73 -24.11
N GLY A 495 -5.47 11.73 -23.44
CA GLY A 495 -5.57 11.80 -21.99
C GLY A 495 -4.38 12.47 -21.30
N GLN A 496 -4.66 13.06 -20.14
CA GLN A 496 -3.66 13.75 -19.33
C GLN A 496 -2.56 12.81 -18.86
N GLY A 497 -1.30 13.25 -18.98
CA GLY A 497 -0.12 12.48 -18.64
C GLY A 497 0.38 11.55 -19.76
N SER A 498 -0.42 11.28 -20.79
CA SER A 498 0.03 10.51 -21.95
C SER A 498 1.01 11.33 -22.80
N LEU A 499 2.06 10.69 -23.32
CA LEU A 499 3.11 11.32 -24.13
C LEU A 499 3.41 10.52 -25.39
N LEU A 500 3.49 11.19 -26.54
CA LEU A 500 3.90 10.59 -27.80
C LEU A 500 5.12 11.32 -28.37
N GLU A 501 6.20 10.57 -28.63
CA GLU A 501 7.41 11.05 -29.30
C GLU A 501 7.59 10.29 -30.62
N VAL A 502 7.60 11.00 -31.75
CA VAL A 502 7.69 10.40 -33.09
C VAL A 502 8.84 11.03 -33.87
N LYS A 503 9.73 10.21 -34.44
CA LYS A 503 10.86 10.67 -35.25
C LYS A 503 11.12 9.81 -36.49
N GLU A 504 11.39 10.43 -37.64
CA GLU A 504 11.72 9.73 -38.91
C GLU A 504 10.62 8.74 -39.38
N CYS A 505 9.36 8.97 -38.98
CA CYS A 505 8.22 8.09 -39.31
C CYS A 505 7.39 8.62 -40.48
N GLU A 506 6.63 7.72 -41.11
CA GLU A 506 5.71 8.03 -42.20
C GLU A 506 4.27 7.66 -41.80
N ALA A 507 3.32 8.59 -41.94
CA ALA A 507 1.90 8.33 -41.73
C ALA A 507 1.10 8.71 -42.98
N SER A 508 0.70 7.72 -43.79
CA SER A 508 0.18 7.96 -45.14
C SER A 508 -1.10 7.20 -45.50
N ALA A 509 -1.97 7.87 -46.25
CA ALA A 509 -3.24 7.32 -46.77
C ALA A 509 -4.20 6.74 -45.69
N ASN A 510 -4.13 7.25 -44.46
CA ASN A 510 -5.08 6.89 -43.40
C ASN A 510 -6.44 7.59 -43.62
N TYR A 511 -7.50 7.03 -43.04
CA TYR A 511 -8.86 7.59 -43.18
C TYR A 511 -9.14 8.76 -42.23
N GLY A 512 -8.43 8.84 -41.11
CA GLY A 512 -8.36 10.02 -40.26
C GLY A 512 -7.20 10.94 -40.64
N HIS A 513 -6.54 11.46 -39.62
CA HIS A 513 -5.33 12.26 -39.69
C HIS A 513 -4.06 11.40 -39.93
N GLY A 514 -2.93 12.04 -40.21
CA GLY A 514 -1.64 11.36 -40.11
C GLY A 514 -1.27 11.07 -38.65
N ILE A 515 -1.29 12.12 -37.81
CA ILE A 515 -1.08 12.03 -36.36
C ILE A 515 -2.08 12.95 -35.62
N GLU A 516 -2.69 12.47 -34.54
CA GLU A 516 -3.58 13.27 -33.67
C GLU A 516 -3.19 13.21 -32.18
N SER A 517 -3.46 14.29 -31.44
CA SER A 517 -3.41 14.31 -29.98
C SER A 517 -4.59 15.06 -29.34
N TRP A 518 -5.27 14.48 -28.36
CA TRP A 518 -6.42 15.08 -27.65
C TRP A 518 -6.44 14.82 -26.13
N ASP A 519 -7.49 15.29 -25.44
CA ASP A 519 -7.75 15.12 -23.98
C ASP A 519 -6.58 15.47 -23.03
N GLY A 520 -5.74 16.42 -23.43
CA GLY A 520 -4.61 16.88 -22.61
C GLY A 520 -3.34 16.04 -22.75
N ALA A 521 -3.22 15.21 -23.77
CA ALA A 521 -1.98 14.53 -24.13
C ALA A 521 -0.85 15.51 -24.51
N ALA A 522 0.41 15.10 -24.33
CA ALA A 522 1.60 15.81 -24.82
C ALA A 522 2.18 15.12 -26.07
N MET A 523 2.79 15.91 -26.98
CA MET A 523 3.26 15.38 -28.26
C MET A 523 4.55 16.06 -28.77
N ILE A 524 5.49 15.26 -29.27
CA ILE A 524 6.79 15.68 -29.83
C ILE A 524 7.01 15.01 -31.18
N LEU A 525 7.00 15.77 -32.27
CA LEU A 525 7.14 15.30 -33.65
C LEU A 525 8.39 15.90 -34.31
N THR A 526 9.37 15.08 -34.69
CA THR A 526 10.61 15.54 -35.34
C THR A 526 10.89 14.80 -36.65
N ASP A 527 11.11 15.51 -37.75
CA ASP A 527 11.50 14.95 -39.05
C ASP A 527 10.55 13.83 -39.59
N ASN A 528 9.23 13.93 -39.34
CA ASN A 528 8.24 12.96 -39.83
C ASN A 528 7.56 13.41 -41.14
N HIS A 529 6.95 12.44 -41.84
CA HIS A 529 6.23 12.65 -43.09
C HIS A 529 4.76 12.22 -42.93
N CYS A 530 3.80 13.14 -43.05
CA CYS A 530 2.36 12.80 -43.01
C CYS A 530 1.68 13.19 -44.31
N SER A 531 1.33 12.20 -45.16
CA SER A 531 0.92 12.48 -46.54
C SER A 531 -0.37 11.78 -46.99
N ASN A 532 -1.15 12.47 -47.83
CA ASN A 532 -2.33 11.92 -48.50
C ASN A 532 -3.40 11.35 -47.53
N ASN A 533 -3.42 11.77 -46.26
CA ASN A 533 -4.44 11.35 -45.29
C ASN A 533 -5.78 12.04 -45.59
N SER A 534 -6.89 11.41 -45.19
CA SER A 534 -8.23 11.85 -45.59
C SER A 534 -8.78 13.01 -44.74
N HIS A 535 -8.16 13.31 -43.60
CA HIS A 535 -8.31 14.55 -42.83
C HIS A 535 -7.01 15.39 -42.88
N ASN A 536 -6.64 16.09 -41.79
CA ASN A 536 -5.37 16.83 -41.67
C ASN A 536 -4.11 15.93 -41.67
N GLY A 537 -2.95 16.50 -42.03
CA GLY A 537 -1.65 15.83 -41.85
C GLY A 537 -1.34 15.58 -40.37
N VAL A 538 -1.41 16.62 -39.54
CA VAL A 538 -1.37 16.51 -38.06
C VAL A 538 -2.45 17.40 -37.43
N HIS A 539 -3.10 16.90 -36.38
CA HIS A 539 -4.09 17.63 -35.59
C HIS A 539 -3.71 17.61 -34.09
N ALA A 540 -3.61 18.79 -33.46
CA ALA A 540 -3.07 18.94 -32.11
C ALA A 540 -4.02 19.73 -31.18
N SER A 541 -4.77 19.01 -30.34
CA SER A 541 -5.58 19.54 -29.24
C SER A 541 -5.04 19.08 -27.88
N ASN A 542 -3.83 19.53 -27.56
CA ASN A 542 -3.10 19.20 -26.32
C ASN A 542 -3.67 19.89 -25.07
N GLY A 543 -4.69 20.75 -25.18
CA GLY A 543 -5.32 21.44 -24.07
C GLY A 543 -4.34 22.39 -23.36
N GLN A 544 -3.85 21.98 -22.19
CA GLN A 544 -2.82 22.70 -21.43
C GLN A 544 -1.43 22.06 -21.51
N SER A 545 -1.31 20.87 -22.12
CA SER A 545 -0.04 20.17 -22.31
C SER A 545 0.81 20.80 -23.42
N SER A 546 2.06 20.36 -23.49
CA SER A 546 3.06 20.91 -24.41
C SER A 546 3.05 20.21 -25.77
N VAL A 547 3.21 20.99 -26.84
CA VAL A 547 3.39 20.47 -28.21
C VAL A 547 4.73 20.91 -28.82
N THR A 548 5.48 19.97 -29.41
CA THR A 548 6.72 20.27 -30.14
C THR A 548 6.66 19.65 -31.52
N MET A 549 6.84 20.45 -32.58
CA MET A 549 6.91 19.98 -33.97
C MET A 549 8.08 20.65 -34.70
N ILE A 550 9.03 19.85 -35.17
CA ILE A 550 10.25 20.32 -35.82
C ILE A 550 10.49 19.56 -37.13
N GLY A 551 10.59 20.29 -38.25
CA GLY A 551 11.09 19.71 -39.51
C GLY A 551 10.17 18.69 -40.22
N ASN A 552 8.91 18.55 -39.81
CA ASN A 552 7.99 17.58 -40.42
C ASN A 552 7.48 18.06 -41.80
N GLU A 553 7.30 17.15 -42.77
CA GLU A 553 6.67 17.41 -44.08
C GLU A 553 5.25 16.84 -44.12
N LEU A 554 4.28 17.67 -44.46
CA LEU A 554 2.84 17.43 -44.28
C LEU A 554 2.12 17.78 -45.60
N ASP A 555 2.00 16.81 -46.51
CA ASP A 555 1.64 17.07 -47.91
C ASP A 555 0.45 16.28 -48.49
N GLY A 556 -0.29 16.92 -49.40
CA GLY A 556 -1.39 16.28 -50.13
C GLY A 556 -2.57 15.80 -49.26
N ASN A 557 -2.61 16.14 -47.98
CA ASN A 557 -3.69 15.77 -47.07
C ASN A 557 -4.98 16.51 -47.46
N ARG A 558 -6.12 15.87 -47.23
CA ARG A 558 -7.42 16.35 -47.74
C ARG A 558 -8.03 17.49 -46.93
N GLU A 559 -7.50 17.78 -45.74
CA GLU A 559 -7.80 19.01 -45.02
C GLU A 559 -6.58 19.95 -45.01
N PHE A 560 -6.05 20.29 -43.84
CA PHE A 560 -4.87 21.13 -43.69
C PHE A 560 -3.60 20.28 -43.51
N GLY A 561 -2.43 20.84 -43.79
CA GLY A 561 -1.16 20.20 -43.41
C GLY A 561 -1.04 20.05 -41.90
N LEU A 562 -1.28 21.14 -41.15
CA LEU A 562 -1.21 21.18 -39.69
C LEU A 562 -2.33 22.00 -39.07
N VAL A 563 -2.99 21.46 -38.04
CA VAL A 563 -3.94 22.18 -37.18
C VAL A 563 -3.46 22.21 -35.73
N LEU A 564 -3.24 23.42 -35.20
CA LEU A 564 -2.98 23.67 -33.78
C LEU A 564 -4.27 24.19 -33.14
N ASP A 565 -5.05 23.26 -32.57
CA ASP A 565 -6.35 23.54 -31.96
C ASP A 565 -6.20 24.04 -30.51
N SER A 566 -5.38 23.38 -29.69
CA SER A 566 -5.09 23.84 -28.33
C SER A 566 -3.73 23.33 -27.82
N ALA A 567 -3.00 24.17 -27.09
CA ALA A 567 -1.78 23.77 -26.36
C ALA A 567 -1.33 24.88 -25.40
N GLY A 568 -1.00 24.51 -24.16
CA GLY A 568 -0.61 25.48 -23.13
C GLY A 568 0.81 26.04 -23.30
N SER A 569 1.69 25.32 -24.03
CA SER A 569 3.03 25.77 -24.36
C SER A 569 3.62 24.97 -25.53
N GLY A 570 4.71 25.44 -26.14
CA GLY A 570 5.43 24.62 -27.11
C GLY A 570 6.21 25.37 -28.17
N ARG A 571 6.58 24.63 -29.23
CA ARG A 571 7.18 25.19 -30.45
C ARG A 571 6.79 24.38 -31.68
N VAL A 572 6.41 25.07 -32.75
CA VAL A 572 6.12 24.51 -34.07
C VAL A 572 6.99 25.28 -35.04
N VAL A 573 8.08 24.67 -35.49
CA VAL A 573 9.15 25.36 -36.23
C VAL A 573 9.71 24.56 -37.40
N SER A 574 9.99 25.25 -38.51
CA SER A 574 10.60 24.68 -39.72
C SER A 574 9.83 23.51 -40.38
N ASN A 575 8.54 23.34 -40.07
CA ASN A 575 7.68 22.33 -40.72
C ASN A 575 7.25 22.81 -42.11
N ILE A 576 6.96 21.88 -43.03
CA ILE A 576 6.56 22.16 -44.42
C ILE A 576 5.16 21.59 -44.64
N MET A 577 4.21 22.43 -45.03
CA MET A 577 2.81 22.07 -45.26
C MET A 577 2.45 22.36 -46.72
N LYS A 578 2.29 21.33 -47.55
CA LYS A 578 2.38 21.47 -49.01
C LYS A 578 1.27 20.78 -49.79
N GLY A 579 0.61 21.51 -50.70
CA GLY A 579 -0.38 20.93 -51.62
C GLY A 579 -1.62 20.31 -50.95
N ASN A 580 -1.87 20.59 -49.67
CA ASN A 580 -3.06 20.13 -48.95
C ASN A 580 -4.31 20.88 -49.45
N LEU A 581 -5.48 20.26 -49.35
CA LEU A 581 -6.70 20.74 -50.04
C LEU A 581 -7.36 21.96 -49.35
N LEU A 582 -7.40 22.02 -48.02
CA LEU A 582 -8.02 23.14 -47.29
C LEU A 582 -7.02 24.21 -46.84
N GLY A 583 -5.72 23.88 -46.72
CA GLY A 583 -4.68 24.89 -46.47
C GLY A 583 -3.40 24.34 -45.85
N GLY A 584 -2.44 25.23 -45.58
CA GLY A 584 -1.16 24.85 -44.97
C GLY A 584 -1.27 24.65 -43.45
N LEU A 585 -1.58 25.72 -42.73
CA LEU A 585 -1.54 25.80 -41.26
C LEU A 585 -2.80 26.43 -40.70
N VAL A 586 -3.33 25.90 -39.59
CA VAL A 586 -4.32 26.56 -38.73
C VAL A 586 -3.74 26.77 -37.34
N VAL A 587 -3.93 27.97 -36.77
CA VAL A 587 -3.64 28.26 -35.36
C VAL A 587 -4.85 28.89 -34.70
N ARG A 588 -5.23 28.32 -33.55
CA ARG A 588 -6.34 28.79 -32.70
C ARG A 588 -5.89 29.64 -31.52
N GLU A 589 -6.82 30.39 -30.93
CA GLU A 589 -6.54 31.23 -29.76
C GLU A 589 -6.03 30.40 -28.56
N ALA A 590 -6.58 29.18 -28.38
CA ALA A 590 -6.16 28.22 -27.36
C ALA A 590 -4.75 27.61 -27.59
N ALA A 591 -4.11 27.91 -28.72
CA ALA A 591 -2.71 27.55 -29.01
C ALA A 591 -1.76 28.79 -29.02
N SER A 592 -2.23 29.96 -28.58
CA SER A 592 -1.45 31.21 -28.55
C SER A 592 -0.17 31.16 -27.70
N GLY A 593 -0.05 30.21 -26.78
CA GLY A 593 1.17 29.95 -26.00
C GLY A 593 2.29 29.21 -26.77
N VAL A 594 2.03 28.75 -28.00
CA VAL A 594 2.97 27.98 -28.81
C VAL A 594 3.81 28.92 -29.70
N ARG A 595 5.14 28.74 -29.70
CA ARG A 595 6.02 29.45 -30.65
C ARG A 595 5.90 28.86 -32.06
N VAL A 596 5.12 29.51 -32.93
CA VAL A 596 4.94 29.10 -34.33
C VAL A 596 5.82 29.95 -35.27
N ALA A 597 6.99 29.44 -35.70
CA ALA A 597 7.99 30.26 -36.41
C ALA A 597 8.79 29.49 -37.49
N GLY A 598 9.01 30.12 -38.64
CA GLY A 598 9.84 29.56 -39.72
C GLY A 598 9.23 28.37 -40.48
N ASN A 599 7.95 28.06 -40.29
CA ASN A 599 7.24 27.03 -41.05
C ASN A 599 6.90 27.52 -42.47
N GLN A 600 6.63 26.61 -43.41
CA GLN A 600 6.43 26.92 -44.82
C GLN A 600 5.12 26.33 -45.34
N ALA A 601 4.15 27.17 -45.69
CA ALA A 601 2.91 26.77 -46.36
C ALA A 601 3.05 26.97 -47.89
N LEU A 602 3.14 25.88 -48.64
CA LEU A 602 3.53 25.89 -50.06
C LEU A 602 2.46 25.27 -50.97
N SER A 603 2.01 26.02 -51.98
CA SER A 603 1.19 25.49 -53.09
C SER A 603 -0.11 24.76 -52.66
N ASN A 604 -0.67 25.05 -51.47
CA ASN A 604 -1.92 24.47 -50.98
C ASN A 604 -3.14 25.01 -51.74
N LEU A 605 -4.24 24.27 -51.78
CA LEU A 605 -5.44 24.64 -52.55
C LEU A 605 -6.39 25.58 -51.79
N GLY A 606 -6.21 25.73 -50.47
CA GLY A 606 -6.81 26.78 -49.66
C GLY A 606 -5.78 27.81 -49.16
N PRO A 607 -6.05 28.54 -48.07
CA PRO A 607 -5.12 29.51 -47.49
C PRO A 607 -3.81 28.87 -47.00
N GLY A 608 -2.72 29.63 -47.03
CA GLY A 608 -1.43 29.14 -46.53
C GLY A 608 -1.39 29.03 -45.01
N ILE A 609 -1.80 30.08 -44.31
CA ILE A 609 -1.90 30.11 -42.84
C ILE A 609 -3.25 30.72 -42.45
N VAL A 610 -3.93 30.11 -41.49
CA VAL A 610 -5.19 30.59 -40.91
C VAL A 610 -4.97 30.90 -39.44
N LEU A 611 -5.35 32.11 -39.01
CA LEU A 611 -5.31 32.57 -37.63
C LEU A 611 -6.72 32.88 -37.15
N GLU A 612 -7.15 32.22 -36.08
CA GLU A 612 -8.44 32.45 -35.43
C GLU A 612 -8.58 33.90 -34.91
N HIS A 613 -9.82 34.37 -34.83
CA HIS A 613 -10.17 35.64 -34.18
C HIS A 613 -9.55 35.74 -32.77
N GLY A 614 -8.86 36.86 -32.51
CA GLY A 614 -8.09 37.10 -31.27
C GLY A 614 -6.58 37.06 -31.49
N LEU A 615 -6.09 36.27 -32.46
CA LEU A 615 -4.66 36.17 -32.76
C LEU A 615 -4.14 37.38 -33.56
N GLY A 616 -3.12 38.04 -33.02
CA GLY A 616 -2.33 39.03 -33.77
C GLY A 616 -1.38 38.35 -34.78
N GLN A 617 -1.17 38.96 -35.94
CA GLN A 617 -0.34 38.38 -37.02
C GLN A 617 1.18 38.42 -36.74
N GLU A 618 1.66 39.38 -35.94
CA GLU A 618 3.10 39.67 -35.76
C GLU A 618 3.93 38.47 -35.24
N PRO A 619 3.50 37.70 -34.22
CA PRO A 619 4.22 36.51 -33.75
C PRO A 619 4.45 35.46 -34.84
N TYR A 620 3.57 35.42 -35.85
CA TYR A 620 3.61 34.47 -36.97
C TYR A 620 4.38 35.01 -38.18
N GLY A 621 4.89 36.25 -38.15
CA GLY A 621 5.53 36.94 -39.29
C GLY A 621 6.85 36.34 -39.79
N THR A 622 7.36 35.27 -39.15
CA THR A 622 8.54 34.51 -39.62
C THR A 622 8.18 33.26 -40.41
N ASN A 623 6.89 32.93 -40.55
CA ASN A 623 6.44 31.80 -41.36
C ASN A 623 6.26 32.24 -42.83
N ILE A 624 6.55 31.33 -43.75
CA ILE A 624 6.53 31.56 -45.19
C ILE A 624 5.22 31.01 -45.77
N SER A 625 4.60 31.74 -46.69
CA SER A 625 3.39 31.32 -47.39
C SER A 625 3.50 31.71 -48.87
N ILE A 626 3.60 30.73 -49.76
CA ILE A 626 3.94 30.89 -51.17
C ILE A 626 3.07 29.99 -52.05
N GLU A 627 2.59 30.51 -53.18
CA GLU A 627 1.86 29.78 -54.24
C GLU A 627 0.55 29.07 -53.83
N ASN A 628 0.07 29.29 -52.60
CA ASN A 628 -1.24 28.85 -52.14
C ASN A 628 -2.36 29.53 -52.94
N GLN A 629 -3.48 28.84 -53.17
CA GLN A 629 -4.61 29.37 -53.96
C GLN A 629 -5.56 30.27 -53.14
N GLY A 630 -5.63 30.07 -51.82
CA GLY A 630 -6.28 31.00 -50.89
C GLY A 630 -5.34 32.10 -50.40
N GLU A 631 -5.75 32.85 -49.37
CA GLU A 631 -4.93 33.91 -48.78
C GLU A 631 -3.59 33.38 -48.27
N ALA A 632 -2.52 34.18 -48.44
CA ALA A 632 -1.22 33.83 -47.88
C ALA A 632 -1.29 33.68 -46.34
N ILE A 633 -1.96 34.62 -45.67
CA ILE A 633 -2.34 34.54 -44.25
C ILE A 633 -3.77 35.07 -44.12
N LEU A 634 -4.70 34.20 -43.72
CA LEU A 634 -6.09 34.52 -43.40
C LEU A 634 -6.20 34.85 -41.91
N THR A 635 -6.45 36.12 -41.57
CA THR A 635 -6.54 36.62 -40.18
C THR A 635 -7.99 36.79 -39.72
N ASN A 636 -8.25 36.65 -38.42
CA ASN A 636 -9.59 36.76 -37.82
C ASN A 636 -10.59 35.74 -38.40
N ALA A 637 -10.12 34.54 -38.72
CA ALA A 637 -11.02 33.45 -39.12
C ALA A 637 -11.95 33.10 -37.95
N ASN A 638 -13.25 33.00 -38.21
CA ASN A 638 -14.16 32.42 -37.22
C ASN A 638 -14.10 30.90 -37.32
N LEU A 639 -13.44 30.25 -36.35
CA LEU A 639 -13.35 28.79 -36.25
C LEU A 639 -14.20 28.24 -35.09
N SER A 640 -15.11 29.05 -34.54
CA SER A 640 -16.13 28.54 -33.61
C SER A 640 -17.01 27.49 -34.31
N PRO A 641 -17.34 26.35 -33.66
CA PRO A 641 -18.42 25.51 -34.17
C PRO A 641 -19.72 26.33 -34.22
N ASN A 642 -20.37 26.39 -35.38
CA ASN A 642 -21.55 27.22 -35.58
C ASN A 642 -22.77 26.68 -34.80
N GLU A 643 -23.01 27.20 -33.60
CA GLU A 643 -24.33 27.17 -32.95
C GLU A 643 -25.29 28.18 -33.64
N GLU A 644 -25.67 27.91 -34.89
CA GLU A 644 -26.87 28.53 -35.48
C GLU A 644 -28.10 27.64 -35.20
N PRO A 645 -28.91 27.91 -34.16
CA PRO A 645 -30.21 27.27 -34.03
C PRO A 645 -31.08 27.70 -35.22
N PRO A 646 -31.79 26.77 -35.89
CA PRO A 646 -32.53 27.08 -37.10
C PRO A 646 -33.56 28.18 -36.84
N ALA A 647 -33.53 29.22 -37.69
CA ALA A 647 -34.32 30.43 -37.50
C ALA A 647 -35.81 30.10 -37.37
N LYS A 648 -36.45 30.59 -36.29
CA LYS A 648 -37.88 30.39 -36.04
C LYS A 648 -38.71 31.04 -37.15
N VAL A 649 -39.17 30.23 -38.09
CA VAL A 649 -40.18 30.62 -39.08
C VAL A 649 -41.42 31.11 -38.31
N PRO A 650 -41.98 32.29 -38.64
CA PRO A 650 -43.21 32.76 -38.03
C PRO A 650 -44.35 31.76 -38.27
N ALA A 651 -45.18 31.53 -37.25
CA ALA A 651 -46.33 30.65 -37.37
C ALA A 651 -47.28 31.19 -38.45
N ALA A 652 -47.41 30.46 -39.56
CA ALA A 652 -48.39 30.75 -40.60
C ALA A 652 -49.80 30.40 -40.08
N ASP A 653 -50.76 31.28 -40.34
CA ASP A 653 -52.11 31.19 -39.78
C ASP A 653 -52.88 30.00 -40.34
N SER A 654 -53.67 29.33 -39.50
CA SER A 654 -54.35 28.09 -39.87
C SER A 654 -55.68 28.37 -40.58
N SER A 655 -55.76 28.09 -41.87
CA SER A 655 -57.00 28.11 -42.67
C SER A 655 -57.02 26.90 -43.62
N PRO A 656 -58.01 25.98 -43.50
CA PRO A 656 -58.03 24.75 -44.29
C PRO A 656 -58.94 24.82 -45.53
N GLU A 657 -58.37 24.53 -46.69
CA GLU A 657 -59.02 23.90 -47.87
C GLU A 657 -58.07 22.86 -48.48
#